data_AF-A0A3R7TMR4-F1
#
_entry.id   AF-A0A3R7TMR4-F1
#
_cell.length_a   1.000
_cell.length_b   1.000
_cell.length_c   1.000
_cell.angle_alpha   90.00
_cell.angle_beta   90.00
_cell.angle_gamma   90.00
#
_symmetry.space_group_name_H-M   'P 1'
#
loop_
_entity.id
_entity.type
_entity.pdbx_description
1 polymer ?
#
loop_
_entity_poly.entity_id
_entity_poly.type
_entity_poly.pdbx_seq_one_letter_code
_entity_poly.pdbx_strand_id
1 'polypeptide(L)'
;MLFHSAEVMNIQPRSSYGIWIVLFLLLATPFTGISSSLFDEVEAPADFEEFETPELVHARAQTTWTGSVTVTSTYTVSVFDELIISPCTQVEMGSGARIYVEGRLTVEGTVACPVTLTSLAGSDHEGIQFNSSSNNRGSLINNLSIEDSIYGITMYGSNPVIHNLTILNPDRVGIDMFSNSAPHIFDLVINQAGRVLPFQGDWRYGLGLSIGSGSTPIVDGATFTDHLTRAINIWGGSGGVLRNLVMSNVSGSSWAISAGVWVEDSQPLLMNLSVDRSDHGIVVRHIDDGGYTRAVFRDCTVSNSMYRGVYVDKENHSNYTNYETADFTNLTVTGTGGIGAKTANIAYAAVDVNSTGAWFENTLIENSTSTGVRLYYADASTTFRNLTVRDSGDPGEGPHKAGLAITWIFTSAPVFDGLEISGSVGPGIHSYKAEWEANDVYLHNNSEDGMYLDYSSVRITNSTLENNSHSGAHLLDNIDTHLENLTVQYNGFSGNTDDEKAGIYFDRSKTVSHPQLDVVCSSCDVMNSAGSGIFIQDSADLWLNDIFLANNGANFTPLFADNSGLNLGQQGGIIHIDGIDIHTERGTGAGIPAVEIHQAAASIHSLMMHGNHSGIEWDGQNHNNYPSELSNTSFSGTECLQLSNHLDLSGIGNTISAACTGTIQLVNSQVNWSGFTDSGASPTILQLDLNSDLHLHQPVNFDFTQSSPTIASGATIDVAYDINVWVINNNSNGIPSANVGASFSQFESNVQDSTDDLGYRPLPDFIGQRWTNTGGSSFTTVTVSCGYDSVSNSTTV
;
A
#
# COMPACT_ATOMS: atom_id res chain seq x y z
N MET A 1 9.09 1.47 -27.78
CA MET A 1 8.42 1.81 -29.05
C MET A 1 7.84 3.21 -28.89
N LEU A 2 8.12 4.14 -29.80
CA LEU A 2 7.87 5.59 -29.66
C LEU A 2 6.38 5.94 -29.55
N PHE A 3 6.01 6.65 -28.49
CA PHE A 3 4.69 7.28 -28.32
C PHE A 3 4.62 8.58 -29.13
N HIS A 4 3.47 8.81 -29.79
CA HIS A 4 3.05 10.13 -30.27
C HIS A 4 1.60 10.39 -29.83
N SER A 5 1.49 11.51 -29.10
CA SER A 5 0.34 12.36 -28.75
C SER A 5 -0.99 12.10 -29.47
N ALA A 6 -2.07 12.02 -28.69
CA ALA A 6 -3.45 12.18 -29.16
C ALA A 6 -4.02 13.52 -28.65
N GLU A 7 -4.23 14.45 -29.58
CA GLU A 7 -5.03 15.66 -29.36
C GLU A 7 -6.54 15.33 -29.28
N VAL A 8 -7.18 15.90 -28.27
CA VAL A 8 -8.53 16.50 -28.25
C VAL A 8 -9.63 15.81 -29.10
N MET A 9 -10.50 15.06 -28.43
CA MET A 9 -11.84 14.74 -28.95
C MET A 9 -12.93 15.21 -27.99
N ASN A 10 -13.71 16.15 -28.49
CA ASN A 10 -14.83 16.81 -27.84
C ASN A 10 -16.08 15.91 -27.95
N ILE A 11 -16.68 15.46 -26.84
CA ILE A 11 -17.90 14.65 -26.84
C ILE A 11 -18.96 15.32 -25.96
N GLN A 12 -20.02 15.81 -26.60
CA GLN A 12 -21.28 16.20 -25.94
C GLN A 12 -22.15 14.97 -25.62
N PRO A 13 -23.02 15.04 -24.60
CA PRO A 13 -23.67 13.89 -23.98
C PRO A 13 -24.93 13.46 -24.75
N ARG A 14 -25.18 12.14 -24.81
CA ARG A 14 -26.50 11.60 -25.14
C ARG A 14 -26.91 10.46 -24.21
N SER A 15 -28.20 10.46 -23.96
CA SER A 15 -28.97 9.86 -22.89
C SER A 15 -29.10 8.33 -22.93
N SER A 16 -29.21 7.78 -21.72
CA SER A 16 -29.86 6.53 -21.33
C SER A 16 -31.09 6.16 -22.16
N TYR A 17 -31.11 4.97 -22.77
CA TYR A 17 -32.25 4.04 -22.94
C TYR A 17 -31.80 2.87 -23.84
N GLY A 18 -31.87 1.63 -23.35
CA GLY A 18 -31.67 0.45 -24.22
C GLY A 18 -31.22 -0.84 -23.52
N ILE A 19 -31.90 -1.25 -22.44
CA ILE A 19 -31.77 -2.59 -21.86
C ILE A 19 -32.82 -3.50 -22.52
N TRP A 20 -32.42 -4.74 -22.81
CA TRP A 20 -33.22 -5.90 -23.22
C TRP A 20 -33.51 -6.08 -24.72
N ILE A 21 -33.02 -7.22 -25.23
CA ILE A 21 -33.48 -8.09 -26.32
C ILE A 21 -32.28 -8.44 -27.21
N VAL A 22 -31.61 -9.57 -26.93
CA VAL A 22 -31.34 -10.71 -27.84
C VAL A 22 -30.78 -11.84 -26.96
N LEU A 23 -31.66 -12.42 -26.15
CA LEU A 23 -31.55 -13.78 -25.64
C LEU A 23 -32.74 -14.51 -26.27
N PHE A 24 -32.54 -15.71 -26.81
CA PHE A 24 -33.41 -16.47 -27.72
C PHE A 24 -33.24 -16.16 -29.21
N LEU A 25 -32.32 -16.89 -29.85
CA LEU A 25 -32.61 -17.77 -30.99
C LEU A 25 -31.29 -18.20 -31.62
N LEU A 26 -30.84 -19.44 -31.33
CA LEU A 26 -30.25 -20.41 -32.27
C LEU A 26 -29.49 -21.50 -31.52
N LEU A 27 -30.25 -22.50 -31.06
CA LEU A 27 -29.80 -23.88 -30.87
C LEU A 27 -30.45 -24.71 -31.99
N ALA A 28 -29.62 -25.35 -32.83
CA ALA A 28 -29.96 -26.52 -33.66
C ALA A 28 -28.67 -27.25 -34.06
N THR A 29 -28.13 -28.11 -33.17
CA THR A 29 -27.98 -29.60 -33.31
C THR A 29 -26.70 -30.08 -34.02
N PRO A 30 -26.25 -31.34 -33.82
CA PRO A 30 -26.00 -32.05 -32.56
C PRO A 30 -24.62 -32.76 -32.52
N PHE A 31 -24.07 -33.04 -31.34
CA PHE A 31 -23.20 -34.22 -31.14
C PHE A 31 -23.53 -34.88 -29.81
N THR A 32 -23.88 -36.16 -29.91
CA THR A 32 -24.38 -37.04 -28.85
C THR A 32 -23.23 -37.64 -28.06
N GLY A 33 -23.17 -37.37 -26.76
CA GLY A 33 -22.43 -38.14 -25.76
C GLY A 33 -23.44 -38.71 -24.76
N ILE A 34 -23.49 -40.04 -24.69
CA ILE A 34 -24.44 -40.81 -23.89
C ILE A 34 -23.97 -40.80 -22.42
N SER A 35 -24.80 -40.28 -21.51
CA SER A 35 -24.71 -40.53 -20.07
C SER A 35 -26.02 -41.16 -19.59
N SER A 36 -25.95 -42.37 -19.06
CA SER A 36 -27.08 -43.05 -18.41
C SER A 36 -26.98 -42.91 -16.89
N SER A 37 -27.92 -42.12 -16.36
CA SER A 37 -28.71 -42.29 -15.14
C SER A 37 -28.21 -43.22 -14.02
N LEU A 38 -28.04 -42.62 -12.84
CA LEU A 38 -28.26 -43.20 -11.53
C LEU A 38 -29.76 -43.15 -11.20
N PHE A 39 -30.35 -44.29 -10.82
CA PHE A 39 -31.44 -44.35 -9.84
C PHE A 39 -31.20 -45.59 -8.98
N ASP A 40 -31.22 -45.37 -7.67
CA ASP A 40 -31.08 -46.34 -6.60
C ASP A 40 -32.48 -46.66 -6.07
N GLU A 41 -32.82 -47.95 -5.94
CA GLU A 41 -33.65 -48.48 -4.83
C GLU A 41 -33.74 -50.03 -4.91
N VAL A 42 -32.96 -50.66 -4.01
CA VAL A 42 -33.26 -51.81 -3.13
C VAL A 42 -34.28 -52.88 -3.59
N GLU A 43 -33.78 -54.09 -3.87
CA GLU A 43 -34.34 -55.37 -3.40
C GLU A 43 -33.29 -56.50 -3.53
N ALA A 44 -33.22 -57.41 -2.54
CA ALA A 44 -32.35 -58.59 -2.51
C ALA A 44 -33.23 -59.86 -2.38
N PRO A 45 -32.71 -61.09 -2.55
CA PRO A 45 -31.69 -61.60 -3.48
C PRO A 45 -32.26 -62.78 -4.33
N ALA A 46 -31.57 -63.15 -5.41
CA ALA A 46 -31.79 -64.45 -6.06
C ALA A 46 -30.44 -65.07 -6.43
N ASP A 47 -30.19 -66.24 -5.83
CA ASP A 47 -29.04 -67.12 -6.06
C ASP A 47 -28.79 -67.34 -7.56
N PHE A 48 -27.58 -67.01 -8.00
CA PHE A 48 -26.98 -67.60 -9.19
C PHE A 48 -25.59 -68.09 -8.82
N GLU A 49 -25.43 -69.42 -8.86
CA GLU A 49 -24.17 -70.12 -8.62
C GLU A 49 -23.07 -69.59 -9.55
N GLU A 50 -22.05 -69.03 -8.93
CA GLU A 50 -20.79 -68.66 -9.54
C GLU A 50 -19.98 -69.94 -9.79
N PHE A 51 -19.77 -70.30 -11.05
CA PHE A 51 -18.74 -71.27 -11.40
C PHE A 51 -17.38 -70.63 -11.15
N GLU A 52 -16.80 -70.86 -9.97
CA GLU A 52 -15.39 -70.62 -9.68
C GLU A 52 -14.53 -71.38 -10.70
N THR A 53 -14.00 -70.67 -11.68
CA THR A 53 -12.78 -71.12 -12.34
C THR A 53 -11.62 -70.90 -11.35
N PRO A 54 -10.82 -71.93 -11.02
CA PRO A 54 -9.77 -71.78 -10.03
C PRO A 54 -8.74 -70.78 -10.55
N GLU A 55 -8.57 -69.66 -9.83
CA GLU A 55 -7.40 -68.80 -9.98
C GLU A 55 -6.15 -69.65 -9.78
N LEU A 56 -5.43 -69.88 -10.88
CA LEU A 56 -4.08 -70.40 -10.83
C LEU A 56 -3.24 -69.38 -10.06
N VAL A 57 -2.81 -69.75 -8.86
CA VAL A 57 -1.77 -69.04 -8.11
C VAL A 57 -0.52 -68.98 -9.00
N HIS A 58 -0.33 -67.85 -9.68
CA HIS A 58 0.90 -67.55 -10.39
C HIS A 58 2.01 -67.36 -9.35
N ALA A 59 3.03 -68.21 -9.39
CA ALA A 59 4.22 -68.04 -8.58
C ALA A 59 4.90 -66.71 -8.94
N ARG A 60 5.29 -65.92 -7.94
CA ARG A 60 6.04 -64.67 -8.10
C ARG A 60 7.33 -64.95 -8.88
N ALA A 61 7.45 -64.48 -10.13
CA ALA A 61 8.70 -64.63 -10.87
C ALA A 61 9.65 -63.48 -10.49
N GLN A 62 10.85 -63.83 -10.05
CA GLN A 62 11.90 -62.87 -9.73
C GLN A 62 12.97 -62.97 -10.81
N THR A 63 13.23 -61.86 -11.51
CA THR A 63 14.32 -61.72 -12.47
C THR A 63 15.41 -60.86 -11.87
N THR A 64 16.67 -61.25 -12.04
CA THR A 64 17.82 -60.47 -11.55
C THR A 64 18.74 -60.09 -12.70
N TRP A 65 19.04 -58.80 -12.80
CA TRP A 65 19.99 -58.21 -13.75
C TRP A 65 21.32 -57.93 -13.06
N THR A 66 22.42 -58.34 -13.71
CA THR A 66 23.80 -58.15 -13.22
C THR A 66 24.73 -57.87 -14.40
N GLY A 67 25.78 -57.07 -14.19
CA GLY A 67 26.79 -56.79 -15.22
C GLY A 67 26.27 -55.85 -16.31
N SER A 68 26.50 -56.18 -17.58
CA SER A 68 25.97 -55.40 -18.72
C SER A 68 24.68 -56.03 -19.24
N VAL A 69 23.60 -55.27 -19.25
CA VAL A 69 22.29 -55.68 -19.75
C VAL A 69 21.87 -54.74 -20.87
N THR A 70 21.42 -55.30 -22.00
CA THR A 70 20.91 -54.50 -23.12
C THR A 70 19.41 -54.66 -23.24
N VAL A 71 18.67 -53.55 -23.26
CA VAL A 71 17.23 -53.48 -23.40
C VAL A 71 16.91 -52.80 -24.73
N THR A 72 16.77 -53.58 -25.81
CA THR A 72 16.56 -53.03 -27.16
C THR A 72 15.16 -52.48 -27.40
N SER A 73 14.19 -52.91 -26.60
CA SER A 73 12.78 -52.50 -26.62
C SER A 73 12.22 -52.57 -25.20
N THR A 74 11.03 -52.03 -24.96
CA THR A 74 10.37 -52.02 -23.63
C THR A 74 10.43 -53.37 -22.92
N TYR A 75 10.92 -53.35 -21.67
CA TYR A 75 10.92 -54.49 -20.76
C TYR A 75 9.82 -54.31 -19.71
N THR A 76 8.86 -55.24 -19.68
CA THR A 76 7.73 -55.18 -18.75
C THR A 76 7.97 -56.07 -17.54
N VAL A 77 7.89 -55.48 -16.35
CA VAL A 77 7.78 -56.21 -15.08
C VAL A 77 6.31 -56.44 -14.81
N SER A 78 5.81 -57.66 -15.04
CA SER A 78 4.39 -57.99 -14.87
C SER A 78 3.92 -57.77 -13.43
N VAL A 79 2.61 -57.60 -13.22
CA VAL A 79 1.98 -57.30 -11.92
C VAL A 79 2.46 -58.19 -10.77
N PHE A 80 2.67 -59.48 -11.00
CA PHE A 80 3.11 -60.43 -9.98
C PHE A 80 4.62 -60.66 -9.94
N ASP A 81 5.37 -60.00 -10.80
CA ASP A 81 6.81 -60.22 -10.96
C ASP A 81 7.62 -59.16 -10.22
N GLU A 82 8.89 -59.49 -9.98
CA GLU A 82 9.89 -58.56 -9.51
C GLU A 82 11.09 -58.55 -10.44
N LEU A 83 11.56 -57.35 -10.77
CA LEU A 83 12.89 -57.14 -11.34
C LEU A 83 13.83 -56.61 -10.24
N ILE A 84 14.95 -57.32 -10.02
CA ILE A 84 16.05 -56.85 -9.18
C ILE A 84 17.23 -56.46 -10.07
N ILE A 85 17.75 -55.25 -9.91
CA ILE A 85 18.97 -54.80 -10.58
C ILE A 85 20.08 -54.68 -9.54
N SER A 86 21.05 -55.58 -9.62
CA SER A 86 22.14 -55.68 -8.64
C SER A 86 23.16 -54.54 -8.79
N PRO A 87 23.99 -54.26 -7.75
CA PRO A 87 25.01 -53.21 -7.81
C PRO A 87 25.97 -53.34 -9.00
N CYS A 88 26.56 -52.21 -9.42
CA CYS A 88 27.48 -52.10 -10.56
C CYS A 88 26.91 -52.56 -11.93
N THR A 89 25.58 -52.70 -12.06
CA THR A 89 24.95 -53.09 -13.33
C THR A 89 24.82 -51.88 -14.25
N GLN A 90 25.20 -52.07 -15.52
CA GLN A 90 25.01 -51.10 -16.60
C GLN A 90 23.91 -51.59 -17.53
N VAL A 91 22.86 -50.80 -17.69
CA VAL A 91 21.71 -51.10 -18.54
C VAL A 91 21.75 -50.17 -19.75
N GLU A 92 22.11 -50.71 -20.92
CA GLU A 92 22.07 -49.98 -22.18
C GLU A 92 20.68 -50.09 -22.80
N MET A 93 19.99 -48.97 -23.01
CA MET A 93 18.61 -48.93 -23.47
C MET A 93 18.50 -48.38 -24.89
N GLY A 94 17.80 -49.10 -25.75
CA GLY A 94 17.49 -48.67 -27.12
C GLY A 94 16.66 -47.40 -27.20
N SER A 95 16.64 -46.78 -28.38
CA SER A 95 15.78 -45.62 -28.65
C SER A 95 14.32 -45.94 -28.33
N GLY A 96 13.70 -45.12 -27.47
CA GLY A 96 12.32 -45.33 -27.02
C GLY A 96 12.10 -46.56 -26.12
N ALA A 97 13.15 -47.26 -25.70
CA ALA A 97 13.03 -48.37 -24.77
C ALA A 97 12.68 -47.88 -23.36
N ARG A 98 11.88 -48.67 -22.63
CA ARG A 98 11.38 -48.32 -21.29
C ARG A 98 11.39 -49.54 -20.36
N ILE A 99 11.67 -49.34 -19.07
CA ILE A 99 11.37 -50.34 -18.04
C ILE A 99 9.96 -50.06 -17.53
N TYR A 100 9.01 -50.89 -17.93
CA TYR A 100 7.58 -50.71 -17.68
C TYR A 100 7.15 -51.55 -16.47
N VAL A 101 6.89 -50.91 -15.33
CA VAL A 101 6.70 -51.55 -14.03
C VAL A 101 5.22 -51.64 -13.66
N GLU A 102 4.66 -52.83 -13.83
CA GLU A 102 3.34 -53.20 -13.32
C GLU A 102 3.45 -53.94 -11.97
N GLY A 103 4.56 -54.65 -11.76
CA GLY A 103 4.89 -55.39 -10.52
C GLY A 103 5.78 -54.59 -9.57
N ARG A 104 6.94 -55.17 -9.23
CA ARG A 104 7.93 -54.57 -8.32
C ARG A 104 9.28 -54.36 -8.98
N LEU A 105 9.88 -53.19 -8.79
CA LEU A 105 11.27 -52.90 -9.16
C LEU A 105 12.11 -52.71 -7.91
N THR A 106 13.24 -53.41 -7.83
CA THR A 106 14.24 -53.26 -6.75
C THR A 106 15.61 -52.97 -7.39
N VAL A 107 16.14 -51.77 -7.20
CA VAL A 107 17.49 -51.39 -7.63
C VAL A 107 18.40 -51.31 -6.41
N GLU A 108 19.44 -52.15 -6.39
CA GLU A 108 20.32 -52.36 -5.24
C GLU A 108 21.68 -51.67 -5.40
N GLY A 109 21.74 -50.54 -6.12
CA GLY A 109 22.97 -49.77 -6.26
C GLY A 109 23.52 -49.29 -4.91
N THR A 110 24.83 -49.07 -4.87
CA THR A 110 25.53 -48.47 -3.72
C THR A 110 26.38 -47.29 -4.18
N VAL A 111 26.80 -46.41 -3.26
CA VAL A 111 27.70 -45.27 -3.60
C VAL A 111 28.99 -45.72 -4.30
N ALA A 112 29.54 -46.87 -3.90
CA ALA A 112 30.76 -47.43 -4.53
C ALA A 112 30.49 -48.16 -5.85
N CYS A 113 29.23 -48.54 -6.09
CA CYS A 113 28.80 -49.37 -7.21
C CYS A 113 27.36 -49.02 -7.61
N PRO A 114 27.14 -47.85 -8.22
CA PRO A 114 25.83 -47.44 -8.66
C PRO A 114 25.34 -48.32 -9.82
N VAL A 115 24.03 -48.33 -10.03
CA VAL A 115 23.43 -48.84 -11.26
C VAL A 115 23.31 -47.68 -12.25
N THR A 116 23.58 -47.92 -13.53
CA THR A 116 23.49 -46.88 -14.58
C THR A 116 22.58 -47.31 -15.71
N LEU A 117 21.70 -46.43 -16.15
CA LEU A 117 20.90 -46.55 -17.38
C LEU A 117 21.46 -45.56 -18.38
N THR A 118 21.85 -46.03 -19.56
CA THR A 118 22.47 -45.21 -20.60
C THR A 118 21.85 -45.49 -21.97
N SER A 119 22.00 -44.56 -22.89
CA SER A 119 21.55 -44.72 -24.28
C SER A 119 22.37 -45.77 -25.04
N LEU A 120 21.68 -46.64 -25.79
CA LEU A 120 22.29 -47.56 -26.75
C LEU A 120 22.49 -46.80 -28.07
N ALA A 121 23.74 -46.75 -28.55
CA ALA A 121 24.10 -46.06 -29.80
C ALA A 121 23.74 -44.56 -29.84
N GLY A 122 23.64 -43.89 -28.68
CA GLY A 122 23.46 -42.44 -28.57
C GLY A 122 22.05 -41.94 -28.94
N SER A 123 21.03 -42.80 -28.83
CA SER A 123 19.62 -42.41 -29.01
C SER A 123 18.86 -42.52 -27.69
N ASP A 124 18.13 -41.48 -27.34
CA ASP A 124 17.47 -41.37 -26.05
C ASP A 124 16.42 -42.45 -25.79
N HIS A 125 16.42 -42.92 -24.54
CA HIS A 125 15.47 -43.92 -24.05
C HIS A 125 14.36 -43.29 -23.21
N GLU A 126 13.31 -44.06 -22.93
CA GLU A 126 12.12 -43.60 -22.23
C GLU A 126 12.11 -43.91 -20.72
N GLY A 127 13.26 -44.33 -20.19
CA GLY A 127 13.53 -44.44 -18.75
C GLY A 127 12.71 -45.52 -18.04
N ILE A 128 12.24 -45.22 -16.83
CA ILE A 128 11.43 -46.12 -16.01
C ILE A 128 10.01 -45.58 -15.93
N GLN A 129 9.00 -46.43 -16.10
CA GLN A 129 7.60 -46.06 -15.87
C GLN A 129 6.98 -46.96 -14.81
N PHE A 130 6.45 -46.36 -13.75
CA PHE A 130 5.63 -47.04 -12.76
C PHE A 130 4.15 -46.83 -13.07
N ASN A 131 3.38 -47.91 -13.12
CA ASN A 131 1.94 -47.85 -13.35
C ASN A 131 1.17 -48.10 -12.05
N SER A 132 -0.13 -47.82 -12.08
CA SER A 132 -0.99 -47.85 -10.91
C SER A 132 -1.09 -49.25 -10.28
N SER A 133 -0.91 -50.28 -11.09
CA SER A 133 -0.81 -51.68 -10.65
C SER A 133 0.41 -51.94 -9.75
N SER A 134 1.47 -51.15 -9.85
CA SER A 134 2.68 -51.24 -9.03
C SER A 134 2.57 -50.57 -7.65
N ASN A 135 1.47 -49.85 -7.42
CA ASN A 135 1.20 -49.16 -6.16
C ASN A 135 1.19 -50.16 -4.98
N ASN A 136 1.80 -49.76 -3.87
CA ASN A 136 1.95 -50.54 -2.64
C ASN A 136 2.66 -51.90 -2.82
N ARG A 137 3.41 -52.10 -3.91
CA ARG A 137 4.22 -53.33 -4.10
C ARG A 137 5.61 -53.24 -3.50
N GLY A 138 6.01 -52.07 -2.99
CA GLY A 138 7.29 -51.86 -2.32
C GLY A 138 8.47 -51.79 -3.28
N SER A 139 8.29 -51.11 -4.42
CA SER A 139 9.41 -50.79 -5.32
C SER A 139 10.39 -49.86 -4.62
N LEU A 140 11.68 -50.15 -4.77
CA LEU A 140 12.78 -49.48 -4.10
C LEU A 140 13.91 -49.21 -5.09
N ILE A 141 14.40 -47.97 -5.13
CA ILE A 141 15.57 -47.59 -5.93
C ILE A 141 16.65 -47.05 -4.99
N ASN A 142 17.87 -47.60 -5.08
CA ASN A 142 19.04 -47.07 -4.40
C ASN A 142 20.20 -46.84 -5.39
N ASN A 143 20.81 -45.65 -5.34
CA ASN A 143 22.03 -45.27 -6.09
C ASN A 143 21.94 -45.60 -7.59
N LEU A 144 21.05 -44.89 -8.27
CA LEU A 144 20.77 -45.04 -9.70
C LEU A 144 21.21 -43.78 -10.46
N SER A 145 21.91 -43.95 -11.58
CA SER A 145 22.13 -42.90 -12.58
C SER A 145 21.34 -43.20 -13.85
N ILE A 146 20.66 -42.20 -14.42
CA ILE A 146 19.94 -42.28 -15.69
C ILE A 146 20.48 -41.17 -16.59
N GLU A 147 20.94 -41.50 -17.79
CA GLU A 147 21.62 -40.58 -18.71
C GLU A 147 20.92 -40.55 -20.08
N ASP A 148 20.81 -39.37 -20.69
CA ASP A 148 20.31 -39.16 -22.06
C ASP A 148 18.95 -39.85 -22.30
N SER A 149 17.95 -39.37 -21.55
CA SER A 149 16.61 -39.94 -21.54
C SER A 149 15.59 -38.93 -22.00
N ILE A 150 14.53 -39.38 -22.69
CA ILE A 150 13.37 -38.51 -22.95
C ILE A 150 12.67 -38.18 -21.63
N TYR A 151 12.48 -39.21 -20.82
CA TYR A 151 11.95 -39.16 -19.46
C TYR A 151 12.86 -39.99 -18.57
N GLY A 152 13.19 -39.49 -17.38
CA GLY A 152 13.94 -40.29 -16.40
C GLY A 152 13.04 -41.33 -15.74
N ILE A 153 12.02 -40.85 -15.01
CA ILE A 153 11.00 -41.68 -14.36
C ILE A 153 9.61 -41.10 -14.58
N THR A 154 8.66 -41.90 -15.07
CA THR A 154 7.24 -41.55 -15.17
C THR A 154 6.42 -42.37 -14.18
N MET A 155 5.42 -41.76 -13.54
CA MET A 155 4.58 -42.41 -12.52
C MET A 155 3.10 -42.15 -12.77
N TYR A 156 2.31 -43.21 -12.80
CA TYR A 156 0.85 -43.14 -12.86
C TYR A 156 0.28 -43.85 -11.62
N GLY A 157 -0.18 -43.09 -10.63
CA GLY A 157 -0.79 -43.62 -9.40
C GLY A 157 0.06 -44.62 -8.64
N SER A 158 1.37 -44.36 -8.50
CA SER A 158 2.32 -45.26 -7.85
C SER A 158 3.10 -44.58 -6.72
N ASN A 159 3.79 -45.36 -5.89
CA ASN A 159 4.48 -44.89 -4.69
C ASN A 159 5.83 -45.60 -4.42
N PRO A 160 6.79 -45.59 -5.37
CA PRO A 160 8.13 -46.12 -5.09
C PRO A 160 8.86 -45.30 -4.02
N VAL A 161 9.81 -45.95 -3.34
CA VAL A 161 10.81 -45.28 -2.50
C VAL A 161 12.11 -45.16 -3.28
N ILE A 162 12.67 -43.95 -3.36
CA ILE A 162 13.83 -43.64 -4.19
C ILE A 162 14.89 -42.95 -3.33
N HIS A 163 16.11 -43.48 -3.32
CA HIS A 163 17.26 -42.93 -2.63
C HIS A 163 18.43 -42.74 -3.59
N ASN A 164 19.09 -41.59 -3.53
CA ASN A 164 20.32 -41.29 -4.27
C ASN A 164 20.14 -41.50 -5.79
N LEU A 165 19.21 -40.76 -6.39
CA LEU A 165 18.93 -40.82 -7.82
C LEU A 165 19.63 -39.65 -8.52
N THR A 166 20.39 -39.95 -9.57
CA THR A 166 20.97 -38.96 -10.48
C THR A 166 20.34 -39.10 -11.86
N ILE A 167 19.85 -38.01 -12.44
CA ILE A 167 19.33 -37.96 -13.81
C ILE A 167 20.08 -36.88 -14.57
N LEU A 168 20.77 -37.26 -15.63
CA LEU A 168 21.59 -36.38 -16.44
C LEU A 168 20.95 -36.19 -17.81
N ASN A 169 20.76 -34.93 -18.19
CA ASN A 169 20.24 -34.51 -19.49
C ASN A 169 18.93 -35.21 -19.89
N PRO A 170 17.86 -35.18 -19.06
CA PRO A 170 16.55 -35.60 -19.55
C PRO A 170 16.02 -34.55 -20.54
N ASP A 171 15.59 -34.96 -21.74
CA ASP A 171 15.05 -34.03 -22.75
C ASP A 171 13.77 -33.34 -22.25
N ARG A 172 12.80 -34.14 -21.80
CA ARG A 172 11.48 -33.66 -21.36
C ARG A 172 11.45 -33.45 -19.87
N VAL A 173 11.23 -34.53 -19.12
CA VAL A 173 11.00 -34.45 -17.67
C VAL A 173 11.89 -35.46 -16.96
N GLY A 174 12.62 -35.02 -15.94
CA GLY A 174 13.39 -35.92 -15.10
C GLY A 174 12.50 -36.92 -14.34
N ILE A 175 11.55 -36.42 -13.53
CA ILE A 175 10.51 -37.25 -12.91
C ILE A 175 9.13 -36.64 -13.15
N ASP A 176 8.22 -37.44 -13.71
CA ASP A 176 6.90 -37.01 -14.13
C ASP A 176 5.80 -37.80 -13.43
N MET A 177 4.93 -37.11 -12.67
CA MET A 177 3.96 -37.73 -11.78
C MET A 177 2.53 -37.37 -12.17
N PHE A 178 1.69 -38.41 -12.23
CA PHE A 178 0.27 -38.29 -12.56
C PHE A 178 -0.59 -39.20 -11.67
N SER A 179 -1.91 -38.98 -11.72
CA SER A 179 -2.93 -39.89 -11.19
C SER A 179 -2.77 -40.18 -9.69
N ASN A 180 -2.54 -39.12 -8.90
CA ASN A 180 -2.32 -39.20 -7.45
C ASN A 180 -1.09 -40.05 -7.06
N SER A 181 0.01 -39.93 -7.79
CA SER A 181 1.27 -40.58 -7.40
C SER A 181 1.80 -39.98 -6.10
N ALA A 182 2.37 -40.81 -5.23
CA ALA A 182 2.87 -40.41 -3.91
C ALA A 182 4.21 -41.11 -3.56
N PRO A 183 5.27 -40.91 -4.36
CA PRO A 183 6.58 -41.48 -4.07
C PRO A 183 7.25 -40.78 -2.87
N HIS A 184 8.21 -41.47 -2.26
CA HIS A 184 9.15 -40.87 -1.31
C HIS A 184 10.52 -40.81 -1.98
N ILE A 185 11.08 -39.60 -2.13
CA ILE A 185 12.31 -39.35 -2.87
C ILE A 185 13.31 -38.65 -1.96
N PHE A 186 14.50 -39.23 -1.85
CA PHE A 186 15.58 -38.72 -1.02
C PHE A 186 16.86 -38.60 -1.84
N ASP A 187 17.57 -37.47 -1.67
CA ASP A 187 18.86 -37.20 -2.31
C ASP A 187 18.80 -37.33 -3.84
N LEU A 188 18.01 -36.45 -4.47
CA LEU A 188 17.84 -36.37 -5.92
C LEU A 188 18.81 -35.37 -6.55
N VAL A 189 19.43 -35.73 -7.67
CA VAL A 189 20.19 -34.81 -8.53
C VAL A 189 19.62 -34.88 -9.94
N ILE A 190 19.20 -33.74 -10.48
CA ILE A 190 18.86 -33.62 -11.90
C ILE A 190 19.69 -32.49 -12.49
N ASN A 191 20.42 -32.79 -13.55
CA ASN A 191 21.29 -31.83 -14.21
C ASN A 191 21.00 -31.76 -15.71
N GLN A 192 21.07 -30.56 -16.27
CA GLN A 192 20.99 -30.31 -17.71
C GLN A 192 19.66 -30.74 -18.36
N ALA A 193 18.56 -30.74 -17.60
CA ALA A 193 17.25 -31.04 -18.16
C ALA A 193 16.92 -30.10 -19.34
N GLY A 194 16.70 -30.68 -20.52
CA GLY A 194 16.40 -29.96 -21.74
C GLY A 194 17.58 -29.13 -22.29
N ARG A 195 18.84 -29.48 -22.02
CA ARG A 195 19.99 -28.74 -22.58
C ARG A 195 20.53 -29.31 -23.88
N VAL A 196 20.43 -30.61 -24.11
CA VAL A 196 20.96 -31.27 -25.30
C VAL A 196 19.82 -31.87 -26.11
N LEU A 197 19.00 -31.03 -26.73
CA LEU A 197 17.89 -31.48 -27.58
C LEU A 197 17.96 -30.89 -29.00
N PRO A 198 17.53 -31.65 -30.02
CA PRO A 198 17.47 -31.17 -31.39
C PRO A 198 16.38 -30.12 -31.61
N PHE A 199 15.27 -30.16 -30.85
CA PHE A 199 14.14 -29.24 -30.99
C PHE A 199 13.22 -29.25 -29.75
N GLN A 200 12.79 -28.08 -29.27
CA GLN A 200 11.75 -27.94 -28.25
C GLN A 200 10.39 -27.82 -28.93
N GLY A 201 9.53 -28.82 -28.73
CA GLY A 201 8.20 -28.88 -29.35
C GLY A 201 7.03 -28.47 -28.46
N ASP A 202 7.21 -28.42 -27.14
CA ASP A 202 6.19 -28.01 -26.18
C ASP A 202 6.81 -27.55 -24.85
N TRP A 203 5.95 -27.17 -23.91
CA TRP A 203 6.34 -26.62 -22.60
C TRP A 203 6.98 -27.65 -21.66
N ARG A 204 6.86 -28.96 -21.93
CA ARG A 204 7.35 -30.00 -21.01
C ARG A 204 8.84 -30.26 -21.11
N TYR A 205 9.55 -29.62 -22.03
CA TYR A 205 10.99 -29.79 -22.21
C TYR A 205 11.79 -29.12 -21.09
N GLY A 206 12.78 -29.84 -20.56
CA GLY A 206 13.66 -29.37 -19.49
C GLY A 206 12.98 -29.06 -18.16
N LEU A 207 12.10 -29.97 -17.74
CA LEU A 207 11.53 -29.98 -16.39
C LEU A 207 12.29 -30.98 -15.50
N GLY A 208 12.61 -30.60 -14.26
CA GLY A 208 13.18 -31.51 -13.28
C GLY A 208 12.12 -32.46 -12.72
N LEU A 209 11.26 -31.90 -11.86
CA LEU A 209 10.07 -32.56 -11.33
C LEU A 209 8.81 -31.96 -11.92
N SER A 210 7.93 -32.81 -12.46
CA SER A 210 6.55 -32.45 -12.80
C SER A 210 5.61 -33.21 -11.87
N ILE A 211 4.92 -32.48 -11.00
CA ILE A 211 3.99 -33.02 -10.00
C ILE A 211 2.58 -32.62 -10.44
N GLY A 212 1.90 -33.53 -11.13
CA GLY A 212 0.61 -33.27 -11.76
C GLY A 212 -0.52 -34.17 -11.27
N SER A 213 -1.76 -33.78 -11.60
CA SER A 213 -2.94 -34.63 -11.47
C SER A 213 -3.12 -35.21 -10.05
N GLY A 214 -3.20 -34.32 -9.06
CA GLY A 214 -3.42 -34.69 -7.66
C GLY A 214 -2.25 -35.41 -6.97
N SER A 215 -1.06 -35.41 -7.55
CA SER A 215 0.11 -36.10 -6.99
C SER A 215 0.63 -35.38 -5.74
N THR A 216 1.15 -36.14 -4.77
CA THR A 216 1.57 -35.64 -3.44
C THR A 216 2.86 -36.32 -2.96
N PRO A 217 4.00 -36.09 -3.61
CA PRO A 217 5.27 -36.70 -3.21
C PRO A 217 5.80 -36.14 -1.89
N ILE A 218 6.69 -36.91 -1.27
CA ILE A 218 7.63 -36.41 -0.27
C ILE A 218 9.00 -36.35 -0.94
N VAL A 219 9.60 -35.16 -1.00
CA VAL A 219 10.95 -34.94 -1.53
C VAL A 219 11.82 -34.31 -0.46
N ASP A 220 12.93 -34.94 -0.14
CA ASP A 220 13.86 -34.45 0.89
C ASP A 220 15.31 -34.53 0.37
N GLY A 221 15.91 -33.37 0.14
CA GLY A 221 17.22 -33.28 -0.50
C GLY A 221 17.10 -33.42 -2.02
N ALA A 222 17.09 -32.30 -2.73
CA ALA A 222 17.15 -32.33 -4.19
C ALA A 222 17.96 -31.16 -4.77
N THR A 223 18.77 -31.45 -5.78
CA THR A 223 19.59 -30.49 -6.51
C THR A 223 19.20 -30.47 -7.99
N PHE A 224 18.90 -29.28 -8.51
CA PHE A 224 18.52 -29.06 -9.91
C PHE A 224 19.44 -28.01 -10.53
N THR A 225 20.19 -28.39 -11.57
CA THR A 225 21.17 -27.48 -12.18
C THR A 225 21.05 -27.44 -13.69
N ASP A 226 21.17 -26.24 -14.27
CA ASP A 226 21.19 -26.01 -15.72
C ASP A 226 19.91 -26.47 -16.44
N HIS A 227 18.72 -26.18 -15.93
CA HIS A 227 17.46 -26.57 -16.60
C HIS A 227 17.01 -25.56 -17.66
N LEU A 228 16.44 -26.05 -18.76
CA LEU A 228 15.87 -25.19 -19.80
C LEU A 228 14.62 -24.44 -19.33
N THR A 229 13.67 -25.14 -18.70
CA THR A 229 12.35 -24.58 -18.36
C THR A 229 12.17 -24.47 -16.85
N ARG A 230 12.02 -25.57 -16.10
CA ARG A 230 11.75 -25.49 -14.65
C ARG A 230 12.50 -26.54 -13.86
N ALA A 231 12.91 -26.22 -12.64
CA ALA A 231 13.37 -27.25 -11.71
C ALA A 231 12.18 -28.02 -11.14
N ILE A 232 11.17 -27.32 -10.64
CA ILE A 232 9.94 -27.93 -10.11
C ILE A 232 8.71 -27.30 -10.77
N ASN A 233 7.78 -28.16 -11.21
CA ASN A 233 6.54 -27.78 -11.86
C ASN A 233 5.36 -28.52 -11.21
N ILE A 234 4.54 -27.82 -10.42
CA ILE A 234 3.40 -28.38 -9.67
C ILE A 234 2.11 -27.85 -10.28
N TRP A 235 1.19 -28.75 -10.64
CA TRP A 235 -0.05 -28.38 -11.36
C TRP A 235 -1.21 -29.35 -11.12
N GLY A 236 -2.43 -28.94 -11.46
CA GLY A 236 -3.60 -29.82 -11.53
C GLY A 236 -4.05 -30.38 -10.18
N GLY A 237 -4.23 -29.50 -9.19
CA GLY A 237 -4.71 -29.87 -7.85
C GLY A 237 -3.70 -30.68 -7.03
N SER A 238 -2.41 -30.56 -7.35
CA SER A 238 -1.35 -31.34 -6.70
C SER A 238 -0.89 -30.72 -5.39
N GLY A 239 -0.07 -31.45 -4.64
CA GLY A 239 0.52 -30.98 -3.39
C GLY A 239 1.80 -31.74 -3.06
N GLY A 240 1.97 -32.06 -1.78
CA GLY A 240 3.15 -32.77 -1.27
C GLY A 240 4.04 -31.89 -0.40
N VAL A 241 5.10 -32.50 0.13
CA VAL A 241 6.07 -31.85 1.01
C VAL A 241 7.44 -31.95 0.38
N LEU A 242 8.04 -30.81 0.05
CA LEU A 242 9.35 -30.74 -0.55
C LEU A 242 10.27 -29.90 0.33
N ARG A 243 11.44 -30.45 0.69
CA ARG A 243 12.38 -29.74 1.56
C ARG A 243 13.84 -29.97 1.22
N ASN A 244 14.68 -29.04 1.65
CA ASN A 244 16.13 -29.08 1.42
C ASN A 244 16.44 -29.10 -0.09
N LEU A 245 16.00 -28.05 -0.79
CA LEU A 245 16.03 -27.96 -2.25
C LEU A 245 17.04 -26.90 -2.70
N VAL A 246 17.85 -27.23 -3.70
CA VAL A 246 18.82 -26.30 -4.30
C VAL A 246 18.62 -26.28 -5.81
N MET A 247 18.48 -25.10 -6.37
CA MET A 247 18.23 -24.89 -7.80
C MET A 247 19.17 -23.82 -8.33
N SER A 248 19.81 -24.04 -9.47
CA SER A 248 20.60 -23.00 -10.12
C SER A 248 20.55 -23.04 -11.64
N ASN A 249 20.63 -21.88 -12.28
CA ASN A 249 20.72 -21.72 -13.73
C ASN A 249 19.53 -22.32 -14.50
N VAL A 250 18.32 -21.95 -14.10
CA VAL A 250 17.07 -22.36 -14.75
C VAL A 250 16.61 -21.27 -15.71
N SER A 251 16.82 -21.48 -17.01
CA SER A 251 16.65 -20.40 -18.00
C SER A 251 16.68 -20.88 -19.45
N GLY A 252 15.97 -20.16 -20.32
CA GLY A 252 16.15 -20.20 -21.78
C GLY A 252 15.02 -20.81 -22.57
N SER A 253 13.95 -21.28 -21.92
CA SER A 253 12.74 -21.74 -22.62
C SER A 253 12.05 -20.57 -23.31
N SER A 254 11.72 -20.76 -24.59
CA SER A 254 10.90 -19.80 -25.36
C SER A 254 9.42 -20.20 -25.46
N TRP A 255 9.06 -21.36 -24.91
CA TRP A 255 7.70 -21.91 -24.99
C TRP A 255 6.91 -21.78 -23.69
N ALA A 256 7.60 -21.61 -22.56
CA ALA A 256 6.98 -21.49 -21.25
C ALA A 256 7.83 -20.59 -20.34
N ILE A 257 7.20 -20.06 -19.29
CA ILE A 257 7.90 -19.30 -18.26
C ILE A 257 8.93 -20.19 -17.59
N SER A 258 10.20 -19.80 -17.69
CA SER A 258 11.30 -20.50 -17.03
C SER A 258 11.40 -20.07 -15.57
N ALA A 259 11.39 -21.01 -14.63
CA ALA A 259 11.41 -20.70 -13.20
C ALA A 259 12.10 -21.78 -12.38
N GLY A 260 12.70 -21.42 -11.25
CA GLY A 260 13.11 -22.43 -10.27
C GLY A 260 11.91 -23.28 -9.84
N VAL A 261 10.89 -22.61 -9.30
CA VAL A 261 9.64 -23.24 -8.90
C VAL A 261 8.46 -22.62 -9.64
N TRP A 262 7.60 -23.47 -10.19
CA TRP A 262 6.28 -23.12 -10.73
C TRP A 262 5.20 -23.87 -9.96
N VAL A 263 4.21 -23.15 -9.44
CA VAL A 263 3.02 -23.71 -8.80
C VAL A 263 1.78 -23.16 -9.49
N GLU A 264 0.89 -24.06 -9.89
CA GLU A 264 -0.34 -23.76 -10.61
C GLU A 264 -1.50 -24.55 -9.99
N ASP A 265 -2.56 -23.86 -9.55
CA ASP A 265 -3.80 -24.47 -9.06
C ASP A 265 -3.56 -25.65 -8.10
N SER A 266 -2.63 -25.45 -7.16
CA SER A 266 -2.07 -26.50 -6.32
C SER A 266 -1.74 -26.00 -4.90
N GLN A 267 -1.54 -26.92 -3.97
CA GLN A 267 -1.38 -26.66 -2.53
C GLN A 267 -0.15 -27.37 -1.93
N PRO A 268 1.07 -27.10 -2.41
CA PRO A 268 2.29 -27.71 -1.89
C PRO A 268 2.81 -26.99 -0.62
N LEU A 269 3.63 -27.73 0.15
CA LEU A 269 4.51 -27.16 1.18
C LEU A 269 5.97 -27.29 0.74
N LEU A 270 6.67 -26.17 0.59
CA LEU A 270 8.09 -26.09 0.26
C LEU A 270 8.88 -25.45 1.41
N MET A 271 9.95 -26.10 1.85
CA MET A 271 10.75 -25.65 3.00
C MET A 271 12.26 -25.70 2.73
N ASN A 272 13.02 -24.72 3.20
CA ASN A 272 14.47 -24.66 3.00
C ASN A 272 14.85 -24.80 1.51
N LEU A 273 14.46 -23.79 0.74
CA LEU A 273 14.62 -23.73 -0.72
C LEU A 273 15.60 -22.61 -1.09
N SER A 274 16.58 -22.94 -1.94
CA SER A 274 17.46 -21.96 -2.57
C SER A 274 17.33 -22.01 -4.09
N VAL A 275 17.11 -20.86 -4.72
CA VAL A 275 17.10 -20.68 -6.17
C VAL A 275 18.09 -19.59 -6.55
N ASP A 276 19.08 -19.92 -7.39
CA ASP A 276 20.07 -18.97 -7.88
C ASP A 276 20.06 -18.85 -9.42
N ARG A 277 20.15 -17.63 -9.93
CA ARG A 277 20.40 -17.35 -11.36
C ARG A 277 19.36 -18.00 -12.28
N SER A 278 18.09 -17.81 -12.01
CA SER A 278 16.99 -18.27 -12.89
C SER A 278 16.37 -17.11 -13.67
N ASP A 279 15.56 -17.40 -14.69
CA ASP A 279 14.76 -16.35 -15.34
C ASP A 279 13.77 -15.75 -14.34
N HIS A 280 13.00 -16.62 -13.68
CA HIS A 280 12.18 -16.31 -12.51
C HIS A 280 12.56 -17.22 -11.34
N GLY A 281 12.54 -16.73 -10.10
CA GLY A 281 12.84 -17.56 -8.93
C GLY A 281 11.70 -18.53 -8.62
N ILE A 282 10.63 -17.97 -8.06
CA ILE A 282 9.40 -18.68 -7.70
C ILE A 282 8.23 -18.00 -8.43
N VAL A 283 7.39 -18.80 -9.07
CA VAL A 283 6.14 -18.34 -9.68
C VAL A 283 4.99 -19.15 -9.11
N VAL A 284 4.04 -18.45 -8.51
CA VAL A 284 2.77 -19.00 -8.04
C VAL A 284 1.68 -18.36 -8.89
N ARG A 285 1.02 -19.18 -9.70
CA ARG A 285 0.00 -18.72 -10.62
C ARG A 285 -1.31 -19.43 -10.36
N HIS A 286 -2.39 -18.68 -10.43
CA HIS A 286 -3.71 -19.27 -10.52
C HIS A 286 -4.25 -19.15 -11.95
N ILE A 287 -4.72 -20.27 -12.50
CA ILE A 287 -5.17 -20.33 -13.89
C ILE A 287 -6.68 -20.52 -13.94
N ASP A 288 -7.19 -21.54 -13.26
CA ASP A 288 -8.60 -21.92 -13.36
C ASP A 288 -9.45 -21.28 -12.26
N ASP A 289 -10.48 -20.50 -12.61
CA ASP A 289 -11.38 -19.86 -11.63
C ASP A 289 -12.06 -20.83 -10.64
N GLY A 290 -12.16 -22.11 -10.99
CA GLY A 290 -12.68 -23.19 -10.12
C GLY A 290 -11.63 -23.98 -9.35
N GLY A 291 -10.34 -23.72 -9.60
CA GLY A 291 -9.20 -24.31 -8.90
C GLY A 291 -8.89 -23.61 -7.59
N TYR A 292 -7.90 -24.12 -6.86
CA TYR A 292 -7.40 -23.50 -5.62
C TYR A 292 -5.88 -23.47 -5.61
N THR A 293 -5.29 -22.28 -5.64
CA THR A 293 -3.85 -22.08 -5.45
C THR A 293 -3.58 -21.63 -4.02
N ARG A 294 -2.90 -22.51 -3.26
CA ARG A 294 -2.47 -22.21 -1.88
C ARG A 294 -1.08 -22.75 -1.58
N ALA A 295 -0.07 -22.17 -2.21
CA ALA A 295 1.31 -22.59 -2.04
C ALA A 295 1.90 -22.02 -0.74
N VAL A 296 2.58 -22.87 0.05
CA VAL A 296 3.23 -22.46 1.29
C VAL A 296 4.74 -22.65 1.18
N PHE A 297 5.48 -21.58 1.43
CA PHE A 297 6.93 -21.49 1.36
C PHE A 297 7.50 -21.06 2.70
N ARG A 298 8.50 -21.78 3.20
CA ARG A 298 9.20 -21.45 4.45
C ARG A 298 10.70 -21.50 4.26
N ASP A 299 11.39 -20.49 4.78
CA ASP A 299 12.86 -20.40 4.75
C ASP A 299 13.38 -20.50 3.31
N CYS A 300 13.04 -19.50 2.49
CA CYS A 300 13.35 -19.46 1.06
C CYS A 300 14.36 -18.37 0.74
N THR A 301 15.34 -18.69 -0.11
CA THR A 301 16.30 -17.72 -0.65
C THR A 301 16.25 -17.75 -2.17
N VAL A 302 15.96 -16.61 -2.79
CA VAL A 302 16.01 -16.42 -4.24
C VAL A 302 17.08 -15.38 -4.55
N SER A 303 18.06 -15.75 -5.36
CA SER A 303 19.14 -14.85 -5.74
C SER A 303 19.29 -14.73 -7.26
N ASN A 304 19.64 -13.53 -7.70
CA ASN A 304 20.11 -13.27 -9.06
C ASN A 304 19.11 -13.65 -10.18
N SER A 305 17.81 -13.53 -9.91
CA SER A 305 16.80 -13.75 -10.95
C SER A 305 16.91 -12.71 -12.07
N MET A 306 16.68 -13.11 -13.32
CA MET A 306 16.74 -12.21 -14.49
C MET A 306 15.56 -11.24 -14.53
N TYR A 307 14.35 -11.73 -14.30
CA TYR A 307 13.11 -10.98 -14.46
C TYR A 307 12.40 -10.70 -13.14
N ARG A 308 12.12 -11.74 -12.35
CA ARG A 308 11.45 -11.64 -11.04
C ARG A 308 12.03 -12.62 -10.04
N GLY A 309 12.20 -12.19 -8.80
CA GLY A 309 12.51 -13.09 -7.70
C GLY A 309 11.32 -13.98 -7.38
N VAL A 310 10.23 -13.37 -6.94
CA VAL A 310 8.94 -14.01 -6.67
C VAL A 310 7.85 -13.34 -7.51
N TYR A 311 6.98 -14.15 -8.11
CA TYR A 311 5.82 -13.66 -8.84
C TYR A 311 4.57 -14.41 -8.39
N VAL A 312 3.58 -13.68 -7.88
CA VAL A 312 2.27 -14.22 -7.49
C VAL A 312 1.22 -13.55 -8.36
N ASP A 313 0.59 -14.30 -9.26
CA ASP A 313 -0.36 -13.74 -10.21
C ASP A 313 -1.55 -14.62 -10.57
N LYS A 314 -2.56 -13.96 -11.11
CA LYS A 314 -3.70 -14.60 -11.76
C LYS A 314 -3.56 -14.52 -13.28
N GLU A 315 -3.68 -15.63 -14.00
CA GLU A 315 -3.53 -15.66 -15.47
C GLU A 315 -4.53 -14.73 -16.17
N ASN A 316 -5.79 -14.72 -15.72
CA ASN A 316 -6.82 -13.87 -16.28
C ASN A 316 -6.81 -12.46 -15.65
N HIS A 317 -5.97 -11.57 -16.16
CA HIS A 317 -5.87 -10.17 -15.71
C HIS A 317 -7.14 -9.30 -15.97
N SER A 318 -8.23 -9.88 -16.48
CA SER A 318 -9.54 -9.19 -16.60
C SER A 318 -10.54 -9.60 -15.51
N ASN A 319 -10.18 -10.54 -14.65
CA ASN A 319 -11.02 -11.04 -13.57
C ASN A 319 -10.18 -11.21 -12.30
N TYR A 320 -10.46 -10.49 -11.22
CA TYR A 320 -9.76 -10.63 -9.93
C TYR A 320 -10.74 -11.04 -8.81
N THR A 321 -11.76 -11.85 -9.13
CA THR A 321 -12.88 -12.10 -8.19
C THR A 321 -12.68 -13.30 -7.25
N ASN A 322 -11.55 -14.01 -7.35
CA ASN A 322 -11.28 -15.18 -6.53
C ASN A 322 -10.00 -15.04 -5.71
N TYR A 323 -10.06 -15.58 -4.49
CA TYR A 323 -9.00 -15.40 -3.49
C TYR A 323 -7.93 -16.47 -3.67
N GLU A 324 -6.77 -16.02 -4.08
CA GLU A 324 -5.56 -16.81 -4.22
C GLU A 324 -4.69 -16.52 -3.00
N THR A 325 -3.91 -17.48 -2.51
CA THR A 325 -3.02 -17.18 -1.39
C THR A 325 -1.70 -17.92 -1.57
N ALA A 326 -0.63 -17.20 -1.90
CA ALA A 326 0.71 -17.70 -1.66
C ALA A 326 1.14 -17.26 -0.26
N ASP A 327 1.71 -18.15 0.54
CA ASP A 327 2.19 -17.85 1.90
C ASP A 327 3.71 -18.03 1.94
N PHE A 328 4.43 -16.97 2.27
CA PHE A 328 5.87 -16.95 2.43
C PHE A 328 6.24 -16.54 3.86
N THR A 329 6.96 -17.40 4.57
CA THR A 329 7.58 -17.07 5.85
C THR A 329 9.10 -17.18 5.74
N ASN A 330 9.83 -16.16 6.20
CA ASN A 330 11.29 -16.07 6.13
C ASN A 330 11.79 -16.15 4.66
N LEU A 331 11.37 -15.19 3.85
CA LEU A 331 11.79 -15.07 2.45
C LEU A 331 12.95 -14.07 2.33
N THR A 332 13.97 -14.43 1.56
CA THR A 332 15.04 -13.51 1.16
C THR A 332 15.14 -13.48 -0.36
N VAL A 333 15.05 -12.29 -0.96
CA VAL A 333 15.20 -12.06 -2.39
C VAL A 333 16.33 -11.07 -2.64
N THR A 334 17.40 -11.47 -3.31
CA THR A 334 18.59 -10.61 -3.49
C THR A 334 19.10 -10.56 -4.92
N GLY A 335 19.55 -9.40 -5.39
CA GLY A 335 20.28 -9.31 -6.65
C GLY A 335 19.42 -9.50 -7.90
N THR A 336 18.09 -9.39 -7.79
CA THR A 336 17.18 -9.50 -8.95
C THR A 336 17.54 -8.43 -9.98
N GLY A 337 17.75 -8.85 -11.23
CA GLY A 337 18.26 -7.98 -12.31
C GLY A 337 19.71 -7.52 -12.17
N GLY A 338 20.38 -7.84 -11.05
CA GLY A 338 21.75 -7.45 -10.78
C GLY A 338 22.79 -8.17 -11.64
N ILE A 339 24.06 -7.88 -11.38
CA ILE A 339 25.20 -8.44 -12.13
C ILE A 339 25.31 -9.97 -12.07
N GLY A 340 24.73 -10.60 -11.05
CA GLY A 340 24.70 -12.05 -10.91
C GLY A 340 23.66 -12.73 -11.81
N ALA A 341 22.67 -11.98 -12.30
CA ALA A 341 21.67 -12.50 -13.21
C ALA A 341 22.29 -12.94 -14.53
N LYS A 342 21.59 -13.81 -15.26
CA LYS A 342 22.06 -14.27 -16.58
C LYS A 342 22.14 -13.12 -17.60
N THR A 343 21.20 -12.18 -17.52
CA THR A 343 21.21 -10.91 -18.24
C THR A 343 20.80 -9.82 -17.23
N ALA A 344 21.69 -8.87 -16.96
CA ALA A 344 21.43 -7.81 -15.99
C ALA A 344 20.53 -6.70 -16.56
N ASN A 345 19.93 -5.90 -15.66
CA ASN A 345 19.16 -4.68 -15.92
C ASN A 345 17.91 -4.85 -16.80
N ILE A 346 17.26 -6.01 -16.72
CA ILE A 346 15.97 -6.27 -17.40
C ILE A 346 14.92 -6.85 -16.45
N ALA A 347 15.12 -6.69 -15.14
CA ALA A 347 14.18 -7.12 -14.12
C ALA A 347 12.94 -6.24 -14.09
N TYR A 348 11.83 -6.81 -13.63
CA TYR A 348 10.57 -6.08 -13.44
C TYR A 348 10.32 -5.73 -11.97
N ALA A 349 10.60 -6.65 -11.06
CA ALA A 349 10.51 -6.46 -9.61
C ALA A 349 11.22 -7.62 -8.88
N ALA A 350 11.68 -7.41 -7.65
CA ALA A 350 12.15 -8.53 -6.83
C ALA A 350 10.98 -9.42 -6.37
N VAL A 351 9.90 -8.81 -5.87
CA VAL A 351 8.62 -9.45 -5.58
C VAL A 351 7.52 -8.73 -6.33
N ASP A 352 6.71 -9.47 -7.09
CA ASP A 352 5.60 -8.92 -7.88
C ASP A 352 4.31 -9.65 -7.51
N VAL A 353 3.30 -8.90 -7.07
CA VAL A 353 1.98 -9.42 -6.73
C VAL A 353 0.97 -8.76 -7.65
N ASN A 354 0.41 -9.57 -8.55
CA ASN A 354 -0.62 -9.20 -9.51
C ASN A 354 -1.81 -10.16 -9.36
N SER A 355 -2.35 -10.19 -8.14
CA SER A 355 -3.40 -11.11 -7.71
C SER A 355 -4.07 -10.57 -6.46
N THR A 356 -5.25 -11.09 -6.16
CA THR A 356 -6.06 -10.80 -4.97
C THR A 356 -5.71 -11.73 -3.81
N GLY A 357 -4.42 -11.86 -3.48
CA GLY A 357 -3.99 -12.44 -2.21
C GLY A 357 -2.60 -13.07 -2.17
N ALA A 358 -1.80 -12.57 -1.22
CA ALA A 358 -0.48 -13.10 -0.89
C ALA A 358 -0.10 -12.71 0.55
N TRP A 359 0.47 -13.65 1.29
CA TRP A 359 0.93 -13.43 2.66
C TRP A 359 2.44 -13.52 2.71
N PHE A 360 3.08 -12.48 3.25
CA PHE A 360 4.52 -12.41 3.44
C PHE A 360 4.83 -12.06 4.89
N GLU A 361 5.65 -12.87 5.53
CA GLU A 361 6.11 -12.66 6.90
C GLU A 361 7.63 -12.80 6.98
N ASN A 362 8.30 -11.79 7.54
CA ASN A 362 9.75 -11.69 7.63
C ASN A 362 10.39 -11.80 6.24
N THR A 363 10.18 -10.78 5.40
CA THR A 363 10.69 -10.75 4.03
C THR A 363 11.79 -9.72 3.89
N LEU A 364 12.94 -10.16 3.38
CA LEU A 364 14.09 -9.31 3.07
C LEU A 364 14.29 -9.21 1.56
N ILE A 365 14.37 -7.99 1.04
CA ILE A 365 14.68 -7.70 -0.36
C ILE A 365 15.89 -6.78 -0.41
N GLU A 366 16.95 -7.17 -1.13
CA GLU A 366 18.17 -6.35 -1.20
C GLU A 366 18.80 -6.35 -2.61
N ASN A 367 19.37 -5.21 -2.99
CA ASN A 367 20.19 -5.07 -4.20
C ASN A 367 19.47 -5.44 -5.51
N SER A 368 18.21 -5.05 -5.66
CA SER A 368 17.44 -5.24 -6.89
C SER A 368 17.66 -4.06 -7.84
N THR A 369 17.92 -4.31 -9.12
CA THR A 369 18.00 -3.23 -10.14
C THR A 369 16.62 -2.77 -10.63
N SER A 370 15.56 -3.35 -10.07
CA SER A 370 14.16 -2.97 -10.27
C SER A 370 13.51 -2.66 -8.92
N THR A 371 12.26 -2.20 -8.92
CA THR A 371 11.48 -2.04 -7.68
C THR A 371 11.56 -3.29 -6.79
N GLY A 372 11.61 -3.09 -5.48
CA GLY A 372 11.70 -4.18 -4.52
C GLY A 372 10.40 -4.98 -4.51
N VAL A 373 9.30 -4.30 -4.20
CA VAL A 373 7.95 -4.88 -4.26
C VAL A 373 7.10 -4.10 -5.23
N ARG A 374 6.42 -4.82 -6.13
CA ARG A 374 5.39 -4.27 -7.00
C ARG A 374 4.04 -4.90 -6.69
N LEU A 375 3.05 -4.06 -6.36
CA LEU A 375 1.66 -4.46 -6.18
C LEU A 375 0.78 -3.86 -7.27
N TYR A 376 -0.06 -4.71 -7.87
CA TYR A 376 -1.05 -4.31 -8.86
C TYR A 376 -2.34 -5.13 -8.65
N TYR A 377 -3.49 -4.46 -8.51
CA TYR A 377 -4.78 -5.11 -8.26
C TYR A 377 -4.79 -6.10 -7.06
N ALA A 378 -3.92 -5.86 -6.07
CA ALA A 378 -3.98 -6.54 -4.79
C ALA A 378 -5.19 -6.06 -3.97
N ASP A 379 -5.54 -6.82 -2.93
CA ASP A 379 -6.68 -6.53 -2.05
C ASP A 379 -6.35 -6.83 -0.58
N ALA A 380 -7.35 -6.76 0.30
CA ALA A 380 -7.19 -7.00 1.74
C ALA A 380 -6.76 -8.42 2.14
N SER A 381 -6.70 -9.36 1.20
CA SER A 381 -6.09 -10.67 1.46
C SER A 381 -4.58 -10.70 1.19
N THR A 382 -4.02 -9.57 0.75
CA THR A 382 -2.58 -9.35 0.65
C THR A 382 -2.05 -8.69 1.94
N THR A 383 -1.04 -9.30 2.55
CA THR A 383 -0.47 -8.82 3.81
C THR A 383 1.05 -8.99 3.82
N PHE A 384 1.74 -7.95 4.29
CA PHE A 384 3.17 -7.98 4.58
C PHE A 384 3.40 -7.69 6.07
N ARG A 385 4.13 -8.57 6.74
CA ARG A 385 4.60 -8.39 8.12
C ARG A 385 6.12 -8.44 8.17
N ASN A 386 6.75 -7.44 8.77
CA ASN A 386 8.21 -7.31 8.82
C ASN A 386 8.83 -7.40 7.42
N LEU A 387 8.47 -6.46 6.54
CA LEU A 387 9.08 -6.31 5.22
C LEU A 387 10.25 -5.33 5.31
N THR A 388 11.41 -5.75 4.81
CA THR A 388 12.59 -4.90 4.66
C THR A 388 13.02 -4.85 3.20
N VAL A 389 13.15 -3.65 2.64
CA VAL A 389 13.64 -3.42 1.27
C VAL A 389 14.87 -2.51 1.33
N ARG A 390 16.00 -2.95 0.76
CA ARG A 390 17.24 -2.15 0.69
C ARG A 390 17.79 -2.06 -0.73
N ASP A 391 18.34 -0.90 -1.06
CA ASP A 391 19.14 -0.67 -2.27
C ASP A 391 18.41 -1.18 -3.53
N SER A 392 17.14 -0.80 -3.69
CA SER A 392 16.25 -1.30 -4.73
C SER A 392 15.44 -0.20 -5.41
N GLY A 393 15.23 -0.32 -6.72
CA GLY A 393 14.49 0.63 -7.54
C GLY A 393 14.92 0.58 -9.00
N ASP A 394 14.02 0.94 -9.92
CA ASP A 394 14.27 0.97 -11.36
C ASP A 394 14.43 2.41 -11.89
N PRO A 395 15.67 2.90 -12.15
CA PRO A 395 15.90 4.27 -12.55
C PRO A 395 15.15 4.66 -13.84
N GLY A 396 14.29 5.68 -13.74
CA GLY A 396 13.57 6.24 -14.89
C GLY A 396 12.21 5.62 -15.18
N GLU A 397 11.79 4.60 -14.44
CA GLU A 397 10.55 3.84 -14.70
C GLU A 397 9.36 4.30 -13.81
N GLY A 398 9.21 5.62 -13.63
CA GLY A 398 8.06 6.21 -12.92
C GLY A 398 7.90 5.66 -11.49
N PRO A 399 6.73 5.10 -11.11
CA PRO A 399 6.52 4.50 -9.79
C PRO A 399 7.52 3.39 -9.44
N HIS A 400 8.06 2.68 -10.44
CA HIS A 400 8.98 1.56 -10.20
C HIS A 400 10.39 2.00 -9.78
N LYS A 401 10.69 3.31 -9.78
CA LYS A 401 11.89 3.84 -9.12
C LYS A 401 11.88 3.55 -7.62
N ALA A 402 10.71 3.35 -7.02
CA ALA A 402 10.56 3.17 -5.59
C ALA A 402 10.98 1.77 -5.11
N GLY A 403 11.30 1.67 -3.81
CA GLY A 403 11.47 0.38 -3.13
C GLY A 403 10.17 -0.42 -3.10
N LEU A 404 9.04 0.26 -2.87
CA LEU A 404 7.69 -0.30 -2.93
C LEU A 404 6.81 0.54 -3.87
N ALA A 405 6.32 -0.10 -4.93
CA ALA A 405 5.38 0.48 -5.88
C ALA A 405 3.99 -0.15 -5.71
N ILE A 406 2.98 0.66 -5.38
CA ILE A 406 1.60 0.22 -5.16
C ILE A 406 0.69 0.93 -6.15
N THR A 407 0.06 0.21 -7.07
CA THR A 407 -0.71 0.84 -8.14
C THR A 407 -2.04 0.15 -8.42
N TRP A 408 -3.07 0.93 -8.75
CA TRP A 408 -4.37 0.44 -9.23
C TRP A 408 -5.06 -0.55 -8.26
N ILE A 409 -5.25 -0.12 -7.01
CA ILE A 409 -5.97 -0.88 -5.98
C ILE A 409 -7.23 -0.10 -5.59
N PHE A 410 -8.41 -0.65 -5.85
CA PHE A 410 -9.70 0.06 -5.70
C PHE A 410 -10.70 -0.60 -4.76
N THR A 411 -10.37 -1.80 -4.30
CA THR A 411 -11.31 -2.64 -3.56
C THR A 411 -10.58 -3.33 -2.44
N SER A 412 -10.70 -2.78 -1.24
CA SER A 412 -10.12 -3.28 0.01
C SER A 412 -8.59 -3.21 0.06
N ALA A 413 -8.09 -2.61 1.12
CA ALA A 413 -6.69 -2.25 1.27
C ALA A 413 -5.80 -3.45 1.66
N PRO A 414 -4.69 -3.75 0.93
CA PRO A 414 -3.63 -4.58 1.47
C PRO A 414 -3.02 -3.93 2.73
N VAL A 415 -2.48 -4.78 3.61
CA VAL A 415 -2.02 -4.36 4.94
C VAL A 415 -0.51 -4.56 5.08
N PHE A 416 0.17 -3.55 5.59
CA PHE A 416 1.58 -3.61 6.00
C PHE A 416 1.71 -3.40 7.51
N ASP A 417 2.47 -4.26 8.19
CA ASP A 417 2.76 -4.14 9.62
C ASP A 417 4.25 -4.40 9.87
N GLY A 418 5.01 -3.35 10.18
CA GLY A 418 6.47 -3.37 10.19
C GLY A 418 7.05 -3.31 8.77
N LEU A 419 7.33 -2.10 8.30
CA LEU A 419 7.89 -1.81 6.97
C LEU A 419 9.15 -0.95 7.09
N GLU A 420 10.30 -1.46 6.64
CA GLU A 420 11.56 -0.71 6.52
C GLU A 420 11.98 -0.61 5.06
N ILE A 421 12.15 0.60 4.54
CA ILE A 421 12.68 0.82 3.17
C ILE A 421 13.82 1.83 3.20
N SER A 422 14.95 1.45 2.60
CA SER A 422 16.09 2.34 2.44
C SER A 422 16.89 2.17 1.15
N GLY A 423 17.61 3.22 0.77
CA GLY A 423 18.50 3.20 -0.39
C GLY A 423 17.78 3.09 -1.73
N SER A 424 16.48 3.43 -1.80
CA SER A 424 15.75 3.39 -3.06
C SER A 424 16.28 4.43 -4.06
N VAL A 425 16.26 4.06 -5.34
CA VAL A 425 16.69 4.93 -6.46
C VAL A 425 15.71 6.10 -6.68
N GLY A 426 14.45 5.92 -6.31
CA GLY A 426 13.44 6.97 -6.23
C GLY A 426 12.90 7.10 -4.81
N PRO A 427 11.58 7.22 -4.63
CA PRO A 427 10.99 7.31 -3.31
C PRO A 427 11.10 6.00 -2.53
N GLY A 428 10.96 6.02 -1.21
CA GLY A 428 10.82 4.78 -0.44
C GLY A 428 9.55 4.03 -0.88
N ILE A 429 8.42 4.73 -0.88
CA ILE A 429 7.12 4.25 -1.37
C ILE A 429 6.62 5.18 -2.48
N HIS A 430 6.12 4.60 -3.57
CA HIS A 430 5.32 5.32 -4.56
C HIS A 430 3.96 4.62 -4.71
N SER A 431 2.89 5.33 -4.37
CA SER A 431 1.52 4.85 -4.52
C SER A 431 0.78 5.66 -5.57
N TYR A 432 0.07 4.99 -6.49
CA TYR A 432 -0.72 5.66 -7.53
C TYR A 432 -2.10 5.01 -7.70
N LYS A 433 -3.17 5.76 -7.45
CA LYS A 433 -4.56 5.26 -7.57
C LYS A 433 -4.76 3.97 -6.80
N ALA A 434 -4.37 3.97 -5.53
CA ALA A 434 -4.38 2.78 -4.70
C ALA A 434 -4.93 3.07 -3.30
N GLU A 435 -5.67 2.09 -2.79
CA GLU A 435 -6.06 1.95 -1.38
C GLU A 435 -5.06 1.05 -0.66
N TRP A 436 -4.56 1.42 0.53
CA TRP A 436 -3.74 0.53 1.39
C TRP A 436 -3.63 1.04 2.85
N GLU A 437 -3.30 0.13 3.77
CA GLU A 437 -3.13 0.44 5.19
C GLU A 437 -1.74 0.03 5.69
N ALA A 438 -1.18 0.81 6.62
CA ALA A 438 0.09 0.49 7.24
C ALA A 438 0.23 0.91 8.70
N ASN A 439 1.01 0.13 9.45
CA ASN A 439 1.47 0.41 10.80
C ASN A 439 2.97 0.15 10.91
N ASP A 440 3.69 0.98 11.69
CA ASP A 440 5.13 0.84 11.93
C ASP A 440 5.96 0.94 10.64
N VAL A 441 6.01 2.15 10.07
CA VAL A 441 6.66 2.45 8.79
C VAL A 441 7.94 3.26 9.01
N TYR A 442 9.07 2.78 8.51
CA TYR A 442 10.36 3.47 8.57
C TYR A 442 10.98 3.61 7.17
N LEU A 443 10.97 4.83 6.62
CA LEU A 443 11.48 5.13 5.28
C LEU A 443 12.67 6.08 5.40
N HIS A 444 13.86 5.62 5.01
CA HIS A 444 15.06 6.40 5.22
C HIS A 444 16.13 6.27 4.13
N ASN A 445 16.93 7.33 3.94
CA ASN A 445 18.03 7.35 2.98
C ASN A 445 17.60 7.04 1.52
N ASN A 446 16.40 7.46 1.11
CA ASN A 446 15.94 7.30 -0.27
C ASN A 446 16.38 8.49 -1.15
N SER A 447 16.51 8.24 -2.45
CA SER A 447 17.06 9.22 -3.41
C SER A 447 16.06 10.28 -3.86
N GLU A 448 14.76 10.08 -3.59
CA GLU A 448 13.70 11.09 -3.75
C GLU A 448 12.94 11.24 -2.42
N ASP A 449 11.61 11.25 -2.42
CA ASP A 449 10.79 11.42 -1.23
C ASP A 449 10.83 10.17 -0.33
N GLY A 450 10.53 10.32 0.97
CA GLY A 450 10.27 9.15 1.81
C GLY A 450 9.03 8.41 1.29
N MET A 451 7.92 9.13 1.19
CA MET A 451 6.64 8.64 0.71
C MET A 451 6.09 9.57 -0.38
N TYR A 452 5.77 9.01 -1.54
CA TYR A 452 5.08 9.70 -2.63
C TYR A 452 3.71 9.06 -2.84
N LEU A 453 2.65 9.77 -2.45
CA LEU A 453 1.28 9.34 -2.58
C LEU A 453 0.62 10.14 -3.70
N ASP A 454 0.13 9.47 -4.73
CA ASP A 454 -0.53 10.09 -5.89
C ASP A 454 -1.94 9.50 -6.02
N TYR A 455 -2.96 10.34 -5.86
CA TYR A 455 -4.36 9.94 -5.94
C TYR A 455 -4.65 8.70 -5.07
N SER A 456 -4.04 8.64 -3.89
CA SER A 456 -4.08 7.45 -3.04
C SER A 456 -5.07 7.62 -1.88
N SER A 457 -5.68 6.51 -1.45
CA SER A 457 -6.45 6.46 -0.22
C SER A 457 -5.72 5.60 0.81
N VAL A 458 -5.23 6.20 1.89
CA VAL A 458 -4.32 5.49 2.81
C VAL A 458 -4.62 5.76 4.27
N ARG A 459 -4.40 4.75 5.11
CA ARG A 459 -4.35 4.92 6.56
C ARG A 459 -3.02 4.41 7.07
N ILE A 460 -2.19 5.31 7.58
CA ILE A 460 -0.83 5.01 8.03
C ILE A 460 -0.65 5.51 9.46
N THR A 461 -0.21 4.61 10.34
CA THR A 461 -0.02 4.91 11.76
C THR A 461 1.39 4.56 12.22
N ASN A 462 1.95 5.34 13.15
CA ASN A 462 3.28 5.11 13.74
C ASN A 462 4.38 5.05 12.67
N SER A 463 4.78 6.21 12.14
CA SER A 463 5.73 6.27 11.02
C SER A 463 6.91 7.19 11.31
N THR A 464 8.09 6.85 10.78
CA THR A 464 9.27 7.71 10.78
C THR A 464 9.83 7.82 9.36
N LEU A 465 9.92 9.05 8.85
CA LEU A 465 10.45 9.37 7.53
C LEU A 465 11.68 10.24 7.70
N GLU A 466 12.88 9.74 7.38
CA GLU A 466 14.10 10.49 7.65
C GLU A 466 15.23 10.38 6.63
N ASN A 467 16.04 11.44 6.53
CA ASN A 467 17.22 11.47 5.66
C ASN A 467 16.92 11.15 4.18
N ASN A 468 15.70 11.41 3.73
CA ASN A 468 15.34 11.30 2.32
C ASN A 468 15.81 12.54 1.57
N SER A 469 16.19 12.34 0.31
CA SER A 469 16.83 13.37 -0.50
C SER A 469 15.87 14.52 -0.84
N HIS A 470 14.59 14.18 -1.06
CA HIS A 470 13.48 15.14 -1.20
C HIS A 470 12.60 15.13 0.05
N SER A 471 11.31 15.44 -0.09
CA SER A 471 10.42 15.61 1.04
C SER A 471 10.25 14.32 1.86
N GLY A 472 9.84 14.46 3.12
CA GLY A 472 9.50 13.30 3.92
C GLY A 472 8.27 12.58 3.33
N ALA A 473 7.18 13.33 3.19
CA ALA A 473 5.94 12.86 2.58
C ALA A 473 5.43 13.89 1.56
N HIS A 474 5.12 13.41 0.35
CA HIS A 474 4.48 14.17 -0.71
C HIS A 474 3.12 13.54 -1.02
N LEU A 475 2.06 14.31 -0.83
CA LEU A 475 0.68 13.95 -1.13
C LEU A 475 0.21 14.76 -2.34
N LEU A 476 0.07 14.06 -3.47
CA LEU A 476 -0.34 14.60 -4.75
C LEU A 476 -1.76 14.17 -5.10
N ASP A 477 -2.68 15.13 -5.26
CA ASP A 477 -4.07 14.85 -5.66
C ASP A 477 -4.77 13.84 -4.72
N ASN A 478 -4.32 13.71 -3.46
CA ASN A 478 -4.92 12.81 -2.47
C ASN A 478 -6.30 13.30 -2.05
N ILE A 479 -7.21 12.36 -1.83
CA ILE A 479 -8.62 12.65 -1.48
C ILE A 479 -9.04 12.10 -0.12
N ASP A 480 -8.34 11.08 0.38
CA ASP A 480 -8.68 10.34 1.59
C ASP A 480 -7.40 9.79 2.21
N THR A 481 -6.81 10.46 3.19
CA THR A 481 -5.49 10.05 3.71
C THR A 481 -5.42 10.38 5.17
N HIS A 482 -5.09 9.38 5.99
CA HIS A 482 -4.93 9.54 7.42
C HIS A 482 -3.50 9.16 7.80
N LEU A 483 -2.71 10.17 8.17
CA LEU A 483 -1.37 10.02 8.73
C LEU A 483 -1.47 10.29 10.24
N GLU A 484 -1.17 9.29 11.07
CA GLU A 484 -1.29 9.37 12.53
C GLU A 484 0.02 8.98 13.21
N ASN A 485 0.48 9.79 14.17
CA ASN A 485 1.76 9.59 14.86
C ASN A 485 2.93 9.48 13.87
N LEU A 486 3.14 10.56 13.11
CA LEU A 486 4.14 10.66 12.05
C LEU A 486 5.31 11.53 12.51
N THR A 487 6.52 10.98 12.49
CA THR A 487 7.76 11.74 12.65
C THR A 487 8.43 11.93 11.29
N VAL A 488 8.70 13.17 10.91
CA VAL A 488 9.43 13.54 9.70
C VAL A 488 10.67 14.33 10.09
N GLN A 489 11.86 13.83 9.75
CA GLN A 489 13.08 14.54 10.10
C GLN A 489 14.24 14.45 9.12
N TYR A 490 15.01 15.53 9.00
CA TYR A 490 16.21 15.59 8.17
C TYR A 490 15.99 15.30 6.67
N ASN A 491 14.82 15.65 6.13
CA ASN A 491 14.49 15.42 4.72
C ASN A 491 14.76 16.67 3.85
N GLY A 492 14.89 16.48 2.55
CA GLY A 492 14.89 17.56 1.56
C GLY A 492 16.25 18.18 1.25
N PHE A 493 17.35 17.69 1.84
CA PHE A 493 18.66 18.33 1.70
C PHE A 493 19.27 18.26 0.30
N SER A 494 18.75 17.39 -0.58
CA SER A 494 19.15 17.32 -1.99
C SER A 494 18.10 17.90 -2.93
N GLY A 495 16.98 18.41 -2.40
CA GLY A 495 15.93 19.07 -3.15
C GLY A 495 16.42 20.38 -3.79
N ASN A 496 15.97 20.64 -5.00
CA ASN A 496 16.28 21.83 -5.78
C ASN A 496 15.18 22.88 -5.63
N THR A 497 13.93 22.44 -5.61
CA THR A 497 12.76 23.30 -5.40
C THR A 497 12.41 23.40 -3.91
N ASP A 498 11.46 24.28 -3.57
CA ASP A 498 11.09 24.51 -2.18
C ASP A 498 10.15 23.40 -1.67
N ASP A 499 9.33 22.85 -2.56
CA ASP A 499 8.51 21.66 -2.34
C ASP A 499 9.37 20.40 -2.09
N GLU A 500 10.41 20.15 -2.89
CA GLU A 500 11.34 19.03 -2.67
C GLU A 500 12.09 19.14 -1.32
N LYS A 501 12.15 20.34 -0.72
CA LYS A 501 12.82 20.57 0.58
C LYS A 501 11.88 20.45 1.78
N ALA A 502 10.57 20.36 1.55
CA ALA A 502 9.58 20.35 2.62
C ALA A 502 9.70 19.09 3.50
N GLY A 503 9.21 19.17 4.74
CA GLY A 503 8.98 17.97 5.54
C GLY A 503 7.79 17.18 5.01
N ILE A 504 6.61 17.81 5.03
CA ILE A 504 5.38 17.29 4.43
C ILE A 504 4.91 18.27 3.36
N TYR A 505 4.65 17.76 2.16
CA TYR A 505 4.18 18.52 1.01
C TYR A 505 2.79 18.04 0.58
N PHE A 506 1.82 18.94 0.58
CA PHE A 506 0.50 18.73 0.01
C PHE A 506 0.42 19.47 -1.34
N ASP A 507 0.36 18.73 -2.45
CA ASP A 507 0.20 19.25 -3.81
C ASP A 507 -1.19 18.89 -4.34
N ARG A 508 -2.06 19.88 -4.53
CA ARG A 508 -3.42 19.68 -5.06
C ARG A 508 -4.22 18.61 -4.29
N SER A 509 -3.86 18.36 -3.04
CA SER A 509 -4.55 17.44 -2.17
C SER A 509 -5.88 18.07 -1.76
N LYS A 510 -6.96 17.32 -1.96
CA LYS A 510 -8.33 17.77 -1.63
C LYS A 510 -8.65 19.19 -2.16
N THR A 511 -8.87 19.32 -3.47
CA THR A 511 -9.36 20.60 -4.03
C THR A 511 -10.88 20.79 -3.87
N VAL A 512 -11.60 19.84 -3.27
CA VAL A 512 -13.06 19.92 -3.11
C VAL A 512 -13.52 19.20 -1.85
N SER A 513 -14.39 19.88 -1.09
CA SER A 513 -14.96 19.35 0.14
C SER A 513 -15.75 18.07 -0.11
N HIS A 514 -15.53 17.04 0.71
CA HIS A 514 -16.28 15.78 0.62
C HIS A 514 -16.72 15.35 2.03
N PRO A 515 -17.99 14.96 2.26
CA PRO A 515 -18.51 14.72 3.61
C PRO A 515 -17.99 13.45 4.30
N GLN A 516 -17.15 12.65 3.65
CA GLN A 516 -16.73 11.32 4.13
C GLN A 516 -15.25 10.99 3.89
N LEU A 517 -14.53 11.83 3.16
CA LEU A 517 -13.14 11.57 2.78
C LEU A 517 -12.35 12.79 3.21
N ASP A 518 -11.26 12.62 3.93
CA ASP A 518 -10.48 13.71 4.50
C ASP A 518 -8.99 13.46 4.29
N VAL A 519 -8.20 14.52 4.14
CA VAL A 519 -6.74 14.43 4.20
C VAL A 519 -6.28 14.99 5.53
N VAL A 520 -5.73 14.12 6.37
CA VAL A 520 -5.49 14.33 7.80
C VAL A 520 -4.04 14.01 8.17
N CYS A 521 -3.41 14.91 8.92
CA CYS A 521 -2.21 14.63 9.71
C CYS A 521 -2.56 14.84 11.19
N SER A 522 -2.42 13.81 12.03
CA SER A 522 -2.70 13.88 13.47
C SER A 522 -1.48 13.46 14.26
N SER A 523 -1.08 14.28 15.24
CA SER A 523 0.14 14.06 16.04
C SER A 523 1.36 13.90 15.14
N CYS A 524 1.66 14.95 14.38
CA CYS A 524 2.74 14.96 13.39
C CYS A 524 3.90 15.88 13.83
N ASP A 525 5.08 15.27 14.01
CA ASP A 525 6.31 15.95 14.39
C ASP A 525 7.20 16.15 13.16
N VAL A 526 7.44 17.39 12.75
CA VAL A 526 8.26 17.71 11.58
C VAL A 526 9.44 18.59 11.95
N MET A 527 10.63 18.01 11.86
CA MET A 527 11.85 18.60 12.40
C MET A 527 13.03 18.59 11.44
N ASN A 528 13.85 19.64 11.44
CA ASN A 528 15.11 19.67 10.69
C ASN A 528 14.95 19.42 9.17
N SER A 529 13.79 19.71 8.58
CA SER A 529 13.64 19.69 7.12
C SER A 529 14.46 20.80 6.48
N ALA A 530 14.99 20.57 5.28
CA ALA A 530 15.80 21.56 4.57
C ALA A 530 15.00 22.83 4.19
N GLY A 531 13.68 22.69 4.04
CA GLY A 531 12.72 23.72 3.66
C GLY A 531 11.69 23.98 4.75
N SER A 532 10.45 24.25 4.34
CA SER A 532 9.30 24.37 5.25
C SER A 532 9.06 23.06 6.01
N GLY A 533 8.47 23.15 7.20
CA GLY A 533 7.99 21.95 7.90
C GLY A 533 6.81 21.35 7.13
N ILE A 534 5.76 22.15 6.98
CA ILE A 534 4.59 21.82 6.16
C ILE A 534 4.51 22.83 5.02
N PHE A 535 4.40 22.31 3.79
CA PHE A 535 4.21 23.07 2.57
C PHE A 535 2.90 22.65 1.92
N ILE A 536 2.00 23.60 1.69
CA ILE A 536 0.67 23.35 1.12
C ILE A 536 0.55 24.16 -0.16
N GLN A 537 0.35 23.49 -1.28
CA GLN A 537 0.14 24.13 -2.58
C GLN A 537 -1.19 23.66 -3.15
N ASP A 538 -2.03 24.63 -3.53
CA ASP A 538 -3.30 24.40 -4.22
C ASP A 538 -4.17 23.32 -3.56
N SER A 539 -4.16 23.24 -2.24
CA SER A 539 -4.80 22.20 -1.46
C SER A 539 -5.80 22.81 -0.47
N ALA A 540 -6.99 22.24 -0.39
CA ALA A 540 -8.06 22.69 0.50
C ALA A 540 -8.55 21.54 1.37
N ASP A 541 -9.45 21.79 2.32
CA ASP A 541 -10.13 20.73 3.08
C ASP A 541 -9.17 19.75 3.78
N LEU A 542 -8.09 20.29 4.33
CA LEU A 542 -7.06 19.55 5.07
C LEU A 542 -7.33 19.63 6.57
N TRP A 543 -6.97 18.58 7.32
CA TRP A 543 -7.05 18.54 8.77
C TRP A 543 -5.67 18.29 9.39
N LEU A 544 -5.15 19.29 10.08
CA LEU A 544 -3.86 19.24 10.76
C LEU A 544 -4.09 19.35 12.27
N ASN A 545 -3.93 18.24 12.98
CA ASN A 545 -4.22 18.18 14.41
C ASN A 545 -2.96 17.82 15.18
N ASP A 546 -2.66 18.53 16.26
CA ASP A 546 -1.51 18.27 17.14
C ASP A 546 -0.18 18.21 16.34
N ILE A 547 0.22 19.36 15.81
CA ILE A 547 1.38 19.49 14.93
C ILE A 547 2.55 20.14 15.68
N PHE A 548 3.73 19.54 15.59
CA PHE A 548 4.96 20.12 16.12
C PHE A 548 5.96 20.41 15.00
N LEU A 549 6.34 21.68 14.82
CA LEU A 549 7.31 22.11 13.81
C LEU A 549 8.54 22.71 14.48
N ALA A 550 9.73 22.11 14.28
CA ALA A 550 10.95 22.63 14.90
C ALA A 550 12.20 22.58 14.01
N ASN A 551 13.04 23.61 14.09
CA ASN A 551 14.37 23.63 13.45
C ASN A 551 14.37 23.39 11.92
N ASN A 552 13.24 23.64 11.25
CA ASN A 552 13.15 23.57 9.79
C ASN A 552 13.94 24.72 9.14
N GLY A 553 14.21 24.63 7.83
CA GLY A 553 15.11 25.51 7.09
C GLY A 553 14.97 26.99 7.45
N ALA A 554 16.06 27.64 7.87
CA ALA A 554 16.04 28.98 8.45
C ALA A 554 15.49 30.08 7.51
N ASN A 555 15.51 29.84 6.20
CA ASN A 555 15.03 30.75 5.16
C ASN A 555 13.60 30.45 4.67
N PHE A 556 12.89 29.52 5.31
CA PHE A 556 11.57 29.05 4.89
C PHE A 556 10.55 29.21 6.02
N THR A 557 9.34 29.63 5.68
CA THR A 557 8.22 29.67 6.64
C THR A 557 7.92 28.23 7.14
N PRO A 558 7.84 27.97 8.46
CA PRO A 558 7.59 26.63 8.99
C PRO A 558 6.28 26.02 8.46
N LEU A 559 5.20 26.79 8.51
CA LEU A 559 3.91 26.46 7.93
C LEU A 559 3.64 27.41 6.77
N PHE A 560 3.74 26.91 5.55
CA PHE A 560 3.48 27.67 4.33
C PHE A 560 2.27 27.08 3.59
N ALA A 561 1.35 27.94 3.16
CA ALA A 561 0.24 27.57 2.30
C ALA A 561 0.04 28.59 1.17
N ASP A 562 -0.15 28.13 -0.07
CA ASP A 562 -0.51 28.97 -1.20
C ASP A 562 -1.57 28.28 -2.09
N ASN A 563 -2.75 28.88 -2.13
CA ASN A 563 -3.90 28.42 -2.91
C ASN A 563 -4.25 29.35 -4.07
N SER A 564 -3.31 30.22 -4.48
CA SER A 564 -3.51 31.16 -5.58
C SER A 564 -3.63 30.51 -6.97
N GLY A 565 -3.24 29.23 -7.11
CA GLY A 565 -3.44 28.44 -8.32
C GLY A 565 -4.84 27.85 -8.45
N LEU A 566 -5.63 27.81 -7.36
CA LEU A 566 -6.99 27.30 -7.38
C LEU A 566 -8.01 28.32 -7.92
N ASN A 567 -8.97 27.85 -8.71
CA ASN A 567 -10.09 28.67 -9.19
C ASN A 567 -11.40 28.40 -8.41
N LEU A 568 -12.45 29.18 -8.73
CA LEU A 568 -13.81 29.06 -8.15
C LEU A 568 -14.35 27.61 -8.10
N GLY A 569 -14.03 26.76 -9.07
CA GLY A 569 -14.49 25.37 -9.10
C GLY A 569 -13.65 24.39 -8.28
N GLN A 570 -12.50 24.83 -7.75
CA GLN A 570 -11.48 23.99 -7.11
C GLN A 570 -11.06 24.48 -5.71
N GLN A 571 -11.66 25.54 -5.15
CA GLN A 571 -11.41 25.95 -3.76
C GLN A 571 -12.51 25.45 -2.82
N GLY A 572 -12.91 24.17 -2.91
CA GLY A 572 -13.93 23.66 -2.02
C GLY A 572 -13.33 23.27 -0.67
N GLY A 573 -13.44 24.11 0.36
CA GLY A 573 -13.05 23.76 1.73
C GLY A 573 -12.19 24.81 2.45
N ILE A 574 -11.77 24.47 3.67
CA ILE A 574 -10.98 25.29 4.60
C ILE A 574 -9.80 24.43 5.09
N ILE A 575 -8.65 25.04 5.37
CA ILE A 575 -7.54 24.35 6.06
C ILE A 575 -7.84 24.37 7.57
N HIS A 576 -8.09 23.21 8.17
CA HIS A 576 -8.35 23.05 9.59
C HIS A 576 -7.04 22.78 10.34
N ILE A 577 -6.73 23.61 11.33
CA ILE A 577 -5.54 23.49 12.17
C ILE A 577 -5.97 23.55 13.63
N ASP A 578 -5.78 22.47 14.38
CA ASP A 578 -6.08 22.40 15.81
C ASP A 578 -4.86 21.93 16.60
N GLY A 579 -4.28 22.83 17.39
CA GLY A 579 -3.08 22.57 18.18
C GLY A 579 -1.83 22.49 17.31
N ILE A 580 -1.14 23.61 17.14
CA ILE A 580 0.15 23.65 16.44
C ILE A 580 1.18 24.42 17.28
N ASP A 581 2.35 23.80 17.47
CA ASP A 581 3.48 24.38 18.21
C ASP A 581 4.70 24.52 17.30
N ILE A 582 5.14 25.77 17.10
CA ILE A 582 6.20 26.13 16.16
C ILE A 582 7.42 26.68 16.91
N HIS A 583 8.55 26.01 16.79
CA HIS A 583 9.85 26.43 17.33
C HIS A 583 10.80 26.80 16.21
N THR A 584 11.08 28.09 16.05
CA THR A 584 11.83 28.57 14.88
C THR A 584 12.83 29.66 15.20
N GLU A 585 14.02 29.57 14.59
CA GLU A 585 15.09 30.56 14.71
C GLU A 585 15.46 31.09 13.32
N ARG A 586 14.86 32.23 12.94
CA ARG A 586 15.06 32.83 11.61
C ARG A 586 16.37 33.60 11.53
N GLY A 587 16.99 33.59 10.35
CA GLY A 587 18.24 34.31 10.07
C GLY A 587 18.08 35.82 10.27
N THR A 588 19.12 36.48 10.79
CA THR A 588 19.10 37.94 11.05
C THR A 588 18.88 38.72 9.74
N GLY A 589 17.71 39.35 9.59
CA GLY A 589 17.38 40.25 8.47
C GLY A 589 16.25 39.77 7.55
N ALA A 590 15.71 38.57 7.76
CA ALA A 590 14.58 38.06 6.98
C ALA A 590 13.30 38.19 7.81
N GLY A 591 12.39 39.08 7.41
CA GLY A 591 11.05 39.23 8.00
C GLY A 591 10.14 38.06 7.65
N ILE A 592 10.64 36.82 7.82
CA ILE A 592 9.94 35.59 7.47
C ILE A 592 9.00 35.23 8.63
N PRO A 593 7.71 35.01 8.34
CA PRO A 593 6.74 34.65 9.36
C PRO A 593 6.91 33.20 9.84
N ALA A 594 6.29 32.89 10.97
CA ALA A 594 6.13 31.52 11.45
C ALA A 594 4.96 30.81 10.73
N VAL A 595 3.99 31.58 10.23
CA VAL A 595 2.87 31.09 9.43
C VAL A 595 2.63 32.04 8.27
N GLU A 596 2.59 31.50 7.06
CA GLU A 596 2.34 32.25 5.82
C GLU A 596 1.26 31.53 5.02
N ILE A 597 0.17 32.25 4.73
CA ILE A 597 -0.98 31.69 4.01
C ILE A 597 -1.39 32.67 2.90
N HIS A 598 -1.37 32.21 1.66
CA HIS A 598 -1.77 32.96 0.47
C HIS A 598 -3.07 32.43 -0.12
N GLN A 599 -4.05 33.31 -0.28
CA GLN A 599 -5.34 33.05 -0.91
C GLN A 599 -6.08 31.80 -0.39
N ALA A 600 -6.13 31.62 0.93
CA ALA A 600 -6.82 30.48 1.54
C ALA A 600 -7.60 30.86 2.80
N ALA A 601 -8.78 30.27 2.94
CA ALA A 601 -9.48 30.21 4.22
C ALA A 601 -8.87 29.12 5.10
N ALA A 602 -8.75 29.41 6.39
CA ALA A 602 -8.28 28.48 7.41
C ALA A 602 -9.07 28.68 8.71
N SER A 603 -9.19 27.62 9.49
CA SER A 603 -9.66 27.65 10.87
C SER A 603 -8.49 27.22 11.74
N ILE A 604 -7.89 28.17 12.45
CA ILE A 604 -6.68 27.97 13.26
C ILE A 604 -7.03 28.10 14.73
N HIS A 605 -6.83 27.03 15.48
CA HIS A 605 -7.06 26.96 16.91
C HIS A 605 -5.78 26.56 17.65
N SER A 606 -5.49 27.23 18.77
CA SER A 606 -4.36 26.89 19.66
C SER A 606 -2.98 26.90 18.96
N LEU A 607 -2.66 27.99 18.25
CA LEU A 607 -1.34 28.22 17.66
C LEU A 607 -0.37 28.85 18.68
N MET A 608 0.77 28.19 18.88
CA MET A 608 1.91 28.69 19.66
C MET A 608 3.14 28.86 18.76
N MET A 609 3.85 29.98 18.96
CA MET A 609 5.03 30.33 18.16
C MET A 609 6.17 30.78 19.08
N HIS A 610 7.33 30.17 18.92
CA HIS A 610 8.52 30.37 19.73
C HIS A 610 9.75 30.69 18.86
N GLY A 611 10.69 31.41 19.47
CA GLY A 611 11.97 31.80 18.86
C GLY A 611 11.89 33.09 18.05
N ASN A 612 12.80 33.27 17.09
CA ASN A 612 12.88 34.47 16.25
C ASN A 612 12.08 34.31 14.95
N HIS A 613 11.02 35.10 14.73
CA HIS A 613 10.19 35.14 13.52
C HIS A 613 9.47 36.50 13.39
N SER A 614 8.89 36.81 12.22
CA SER A 614 8.11 38.04 12.05
C SER A 614 6.69 37.94 12.60
N GLY A 615 6.05 36.77 12.59
CA GLY A 615 4.68 36.60 13.13
C GLY A 615 3.84 35.73 12.21
N ILE A 616 2.61 36.14 11.95
CA ILE A 616 1.68 35.50 11.00
C ILE A 616 1.41 36.47 9.85
N GLU A 617 1.52 35.99 8.62
CA GLU A 617 1.03 36.68 7.42
C GLU A 617 -0.04 35.82 6.75
N TRP A 618 -1.25 36.36 6.62
CA TRP A 618 -2.38 35.57 6.13
C TRP A 618 -3.32 36.38 5.23
N ASP A 619 -3.27 36.05 3.94
CA ASP A 619 -4.24 36.43 2.93
C ASP A 619 -5.41 35.43 2.88
N GLY A 620 -6.54 35.86 3.43
CA GLY A 620 -7.78 35.09 3.51
C GLY A 620 -8.64 35.11 2.25
N GLN A 621 -8.19 35.75 1.16
CA GLN A 621 -8.95 35.74 -0.09
C GLN A 621 -9.19 34.29 -0.50
N ASN A 622 -10.44 33.91 -0.59
CA ASN A 622 -10.79 32.60 -1.11
C ASN A 622 -12.01 32.78 -2.00
N HIS A 623 -11.95 32.22 -3.20
CA HIS A 623 -12.90 32.40 -4.28
C HIS A 623 -14.35 32.03 -3.88
N ASN A 624 -14.53 31.23 -2.84
CA ASN A 624 -15.82 30.76 -2.35
C ASN A 624 -16.32 31.50 -1.10
N ASN A 625 -15.60 32.52 -0.63
CA ASN A 625 -15.94 33.31 0.56
C ASN A 625 -16.23 32.46 1.81
N TYR A 626 -15.51 31.36 2.01
CA TYR A 626 -15.46 30.65 3.27
C TYR A 626 -14.94 31.59 4.37
N PRO A 627 -15.59 31.62 5.55
CA PRO A 627 -15.13 32.39 6.67
C PRO A 627 -13.83 31.79 7.23
N SER A 628 -12.96 32.67 7.72
CA SER A 628 -11.73 32.29 8.41
C SER A 628 -11.97 32.31 9.93
N GLU A 629 -11.20 31.50 10.66
CA GLU A 629 -11.20 31.54 12.12
C GLU A 629 -9.76 31.57 12.66
N LEU A 630 -9.53 32.41 13.68
CA LEU A 630 -8.28 32.43 14.44
C LEU A 630 -8.61 32.52 15.93
N SER A 631 -8.39 31.45 16.67
CA SER A 631 -8.79 31.33 18.08
C SER A 631 -7.64 30.82 18.95
N ASN A 632 -7.63 31.22 20.22
CA ASN A 632 -6.67 30.79 21.25
C ASN A 632 -5.20 30.89 20.81
N THR A 633 -4.86 31.91 20.02
CA THR A 633 -3.52 32.10 19.47
C THR A 633 -2.75 33.18 20.23
N SER A 634 -1.47 32.92 20.47
CA SER A 634 -0.55 33.90 21.07
C SER A 634 0.28 34.60 19.99
N PHE A 635 0.00 35.87 19.72
CA PHE A 635 0.75 36.66 18.73
C PHE A 635 2.12 37.08 19.29
N SER A 636 3.16 36.84 18.50
CA SER A 636 4.56 37.11 18.81
C SER A 636 5.34 37.43 17.52
N GLY A 637 6.56 37.94 17.65
CA GLY A 637 7.44 38.22 16.52
C GLY A 637 7.60 39.71 16.22
N THR A 638 8.43 40.02 15.23
CA THR A 638 8.83 41.40 14.93
C THR A 638 7.74 42.24 14.26
N GLU A 639 6.80 41.58 13.58
CA GLU A 639 5.63 42.16 12.88
C GLU A 639 4.31 41.71 13.51
N CYS A 640 4.30 40.63 14.30
CA CYS A 640 3.17 40.05 15.03
C CYS A 640 2.08 39.42 14.15
N LEU A 641 1.28 40.22 13.45
CA LEU A 641 0.15 39.73 12.67
C LEU A 641 -0.21 40.68 11.54
N GLN A 642 -0.25 40.16 10.31
CA GLN A 642 -0.82 40.80 9.15
C GLN A 642 -1.94 39.93 8.58
N LEU A 643 -3.15 40.49 8.53
CA LEU A 643 -4.32 39.88 7.92
C LEU A 643 -4.72 40.68 6.68
N SER A 644 -4.91 39.99 5.56
CA SER A 644 -5.40 40.61 4.33
C SER A 644 -6.59 39.88 3.70
N ASN A 645 -7.50 40.64 3.09
CA ASN A 645 -8.62 40.15 2.28
C ASN A 645 -9.56 39.15 2.98
N HIS A 646 -9.74 39.28 4.30
CA HIS A 646 -10.73 38.50 5.03
C HIS A 646 -12.12 39.13 4.92
N LEU A 647 -13.03 38.47 4.20
CA LEU A 647 -14.43 38.92 4.13
C LEU A 647 -15.16 38.75 5.48
N ASP A 648 -14.80 37.70 6.20
CA ASP A 648 -15.31 37.39 7.54
C ASP A 648 -14.24 36.55 8.26
N LEU A 649 -13.58 37.14 9.25
CA LEU A 649 -12.67 36.43 10.15
C LEU A 649 -13.19 36.56 11.57
N SER A 650 -13.45 35.42 12.20
CA SER A 650 -13.92 35.37 13.58
C SER A 650 -12.91 34.69 14.52
N GLY A 651 -13.14 34.77 15.82
CA GLY A 651 -12.32 34.02 16.77
C GLY A 651 -12.44 34.46 18.22
N ILE A 652 -11.88 33.66 19.11
CA ILE A 652 -11.96 33.88 20.55
C ILE A 652 -10.62 33.68 21.24
N GLY A 653 -10.37 34.42 22.34
CA GLY A 653 -9.28 34.12 23.27
C GLY A 653 -7.86 34.38 22.73
N ASN A 654 -7.73 35.14 21.64
CA ASN A 654 -6.40 35.53 21.14
C ASN A 654 -5.69 36.47 22.12
N THR A 655 -4.37 36.40 22.17
CA THR A 655 -3.55 37.21 23.07
C THR A 655 -2.35 37.78 22.33
N ILE A 656 -2.13 39.09 22.44
CA ILE A 656 -0.86 39.70 22.05
C ILE A 656 0.14 39.46 23.18
N SER A 657 1.18 38.69 22.93
CA SER A 657 2.20 38.37 23.93
C SER A 657 3.20 39.51 24.12
N ALA A 658 3.97 39.47 25.22
CA ALA A 658 5.10 40.38 25.42
C ALA A 658 6.24 40.22 24.38
N ALA A 659 6.22 39.13 23.59
CA ALA A 659 7.16 38.88 22.50
C ALA A 659 6.71 39.48 21.16
N CYS A 660 5.52 40.06 21.09
CA CYS A 660 5.10 40.88 19.95
C CYS A 660 5.76 42.27 20.06
N THR A 661 6.60 42.62 19.09
CA THR A 661 7.26 43.95 19.04
C THR A 661 6.77 44.81 17.87
N GLY A 662 5.95 44.25 17.00
CA GLY A 662 5.39 44.87 15.81
C GLY A 662 3.99 45.44 16.03
N THR A 663 3.14 45.31 15.00
CA THR A 663 1.79 45.88 14.96
C THR A 663 0.80 44.85 14.46
N ILE A 664 -0.46 44.94 14.86
CA ILE A 664 -1.51 44.15 14.20
C ILE A 664 -2.02 44.95 13.01
N GLN A 665 -1.86 44.40 11.81
CA GLN A 665 -2.23 45.07 10.56
C GLN A 665 -3.41 44.36 9.88
N LEU A 666 -4.45 45.12 9.57
CA LEU A 666 -5.62 44.68 8.80
C LEU A 666 -5.67 45.41 7.45
N VAL A 667 -5.71 44.65 6.36
CA VAL A 667 -5.82 45.16 5.00
C VAL A 667 -7.04 44.51 4.34
N ASN A 668 -8.04 45.30 3.94
CA ASN A 668 -9.28 44.77 3.35
C ASN A 668 -9.88 43.60 4.16
N SER A 669 -9.94 43.75 5.50
CA SER A 669 -10.29 42.64 6.40
C SER A 669 -11.37 43.01 7.40
N GLN A 670 -12.39 42.16 7.51
CA GLN A 670 -13.50 42.28 8.45
C GLN A 670 -13.28 41.27 9.57
N VAL A 671 -12.90 41.76 10.76
CA VAL A 671 -12.45 40.92 11.87
C VAL A 671 -13.38 41.07 13.07
N ASN A 672 -13.80 39.94 13.65
CA ASN A 672 -14.61 39.88 14.86
C ASN A 672 -13.95 38.97 15.90
N TRP A 673 -13.47 39.55 17.01
CA TRP A 673 -12.85 38.80 18.09
C TRP A 673 -13.51 39.02 19.44
N SER A 674 -13.69 37.92 20.18
CA SER A 674 -14.11 37.96 21.58
C SER A 674 -12.96 37.64 22.54
N GLY A 675 -12.87 38.38 23.65
CA GLY A 675 -11.87 38.14 24.69
C GLY A 675 -10.44 38.42 24.25
N PHE A 676 -10.24 39.28 23.25
CA PHE A 676 -8.91 39.63 22.76
C PHE A 676 -8.13 40.38 23.86
N THR A 677 -6.92 39.93 24.16
CA THR A 677 -6.11 40.47 25.27
C THR A 677 -4.79 41.07 24.78
N ASP A 678 -4.48 42.31 25.16
CA ASP A 678 -3.13 42.87 25.02
C ASP A 678 -2.34 42.61 26.31
N SER A 679 -1.37 41.70 26.26
CA SER A 679 -0.46 41.41 27.37
C SER A 679 0.94 42.03 27.16
N GLY A 680 1.08 42.89 26.15
CA GLY A 680 2.31 43.60 25.85
C GLY A 680 2.75 44.52 27.00
N ALA A 681 4.07 44.70 27.13
CA ALA A 681 4.63 45.66 28.09
C ALA A 681 4.35 47.13 27.69
N SER A 682 3.93 47.36 26.44
CA SER A 682 3.50 48.65 25.89
C SER A 682 2.30 48.38 24.95
N PRO A 683 1.35 49.33 24.83
CA PRO A 683 0.17 49.12 24.00
C PRO A 683 0.55 48.82 22.55
N THR A 684 0.04 47.71 22.03
CA THR A 684 0.31 47.29 20.65
C THR A 684 -0.51 48.15 19.68
N ILE A 685 0.13 48.62 18.61
CA ILE A 685 -0.53 49.47 17.61
C ILE A 685 -1.38 48.60 16.67
N LEU A 686 -2.63 48.99 16.48
CA LEU A 686 -3.55 48.40 15.51
C LEU A 686 -3.64 49.30 14.28
N GLN A 687 -3.34 48.76 13.11
CA GLN A 687 -3.35 49.48 11.83
C GLN A 687 -4.45 48.92 10.93
N LEU A 688 -5.35 49.78 10.47
CA LEU A 688 -6.50 49.39 9.64
C LEU A 688 -6.50 50.24 8.36
N ASP A 689 -6.53 49.57 7.20
CA ASP A 689 -6.76 50.25 5.92
C ASP A 689 -8.23 50.67 5.76
N LEU A 690 -8.55 51.41 4.69
CA LEU A 690 -9.89 52.01 4.51
C LEU A 690 -11.03 51.00 4.31
N ASN A 691 -10.70 49.72 4.05
CA ASN A 691 -11.64 48.63 3.81
C ASN A 691 -11.67 47.61 4.96
N SER A 692 -11.07 47.95 6.09
CA SER A 692 -10.98 47.06 7.25
C SER A 692 -11.81 47.58 8.42
N ASP A 693 -12.47 46.66 9.11
CA ASP A 693 -13.17 46.93 10.36
C ASP A 693 -12.84 45.84 11.37
N LEU A 694 -12.72 46.25 12.64
CA LEU A 694 -12.39 45.36 13.75
C LEU A 694 -13.45 45.49 14.85
N HIS A 695 -14.20 44.42 15.08
CA HIS A 695 -15.13 44.31 16.19
C HIS A 695 -14.49 43.52 17.33
N LEU A 696 -14.41 44.13 18.52
CA LEU A 696 -13.83 43.55 19.71
C LEU A 696 -14.89 43.42 20.79
N HIS A 697 -15.31 42.18 21.05
CA HIS A 697 -16.21 41.85 22.14
C HIS A 697 -15.41 41.53 23.42
N GLN A 698 -15.62 42.31 24.49
CA GLN A 698 -14.93 42.19 25.78
C GLN A 698 -13.39 42.18 25.67
N PRO A 699 -12.76 43.15 25.01
CA PRO A 699 -11.31 43.21 24.94
C PRO A 699 -10.70 43.54 26.32
N VAL A 700 -9.49 43.05 26.57
CA VAL A 700 -8.77 43.21 27.84
C VAL A 700 -7.46 43.98 27.62
N ASN A 701 -7.23 45.03 28.42
CA ASN A 701 -6.00 45.83 28.47
C ASN A 701 -5.61 46.61 27.19
N PHE A 702 -6.55 46.94 26.31
CA PHE A 702 -6.27 47.76 25.13
C PHE A 702 -6.24 49.27 25.43
N ASP A 703 -5.23 49.97 24.89
CA ASP A 703 -5.18 51.42 24.75
C ASP A 703 -5.10 51.82 23.28
N PHE A 704 -6.24 52.27 22.73
CA PHE A 704 -6.37 52.64 21.32
C PHE A 704 -5.86 54.05 20.98
N THR A 705 -5.36 54.81 21.97
CA THR A 705 -4.92 56.21 21.76
C THR A 705 -3.80 56.29 20.73
N GLN A 706 -2.87 55.33 20.74
CA GLN A 706 -1.77 55.25 19.78
C GLN A 706 -2.17 54.64 18.43
N SER A 707 -3.25 53.85 18.40
CA SER A 707 -3.80 53.24 17.19
C SER A 707 -4.68 54.18 16.38
N SER A 708 -5.29 55.19 17.00
CA SER A 708 -6.19 56.12 16.29
C SER A 708 -5.56 56.78 15.05
N PRO A 709 -4.32 57.31 15.06
CA PRO A 709 -3.68 57.88 13.87
C PRO A 709 -3.40 56.87 12.74
N THR A 710 -3.41 55.56 13.02
CA THR A 710 -3.14 54.48 12.06
C THR A 710 -4.40 53.81 11.52
N ILE A 711 -5.59 54.25 11.95
CA ILE A 711 -6.86 53.87 11.35
C ILE A 711 -7.09 54.75 10.13
N ALA A 712 -7.34 54.17 8.96
CA ALA A 712 -7.66 54.93 7.76
C ALA A 712 -9.06 55.57 7.84
N SER A 713 -9.27 56.66 7.09
CA SER A 713 -10.59 57.31 7.01
C SER A 713 -11.61 56.37 6.35
N GLY A 714 -12.53 55.81 7.13
CA GLY A 714 -13.55 54.86 6.68
C GLY A 714 -13.57 53.58 7.50
N ALA A 715 -12.45 53.22 8.13
CA ALA A 715 -12.31 52.08 9.02
C ALA A 715 -12.75 52.38 10.46
N THR A 716 -13.17 51.34 11.16
CA THR A 716 -13.62 51.43 12.54
C THR A 716 -13.08 50.31 13.41
N ILE A 717 -12.86 50.63 14.70
CA ILE A 717 -12.68 49.63 15.76
C ILE A 717 -13.87 49.78 16.71
N ASP A 718 -14.69 48.74 16.80
CA ASP A 718 -15.83 48.67 17.72
C ASP A 718 -15.45 47.91 18.98
N VAL A 719 -15.76 48.47 20.13
CA VAL A 719 -15.55 47.85 21.43
C VAL A 719 -16.92 47.57 22.05
N ALA A 720 -17.24 46.29 22.19
CA ALA A 720 -18.55 45.81 22.62
C ALA A 720 -18.49 45.04 23.95
N TYR A 721 -19.60 45.06 24.69
CA TYR A 721 -19.75 44.41 25.99
C TYR A 721 -21.14 43.79 26.16
N ASP A 722 -21.24 42.82 27.07
CA ASP A 722 -22.51 42.24 27.48
C ASP A 722 -23.26 43.15 28.48
N ILE A 723 -24.58 43.15 28.36
CA ILE A 723 -25.49 43.77 29.31
C ILE A 723 -26.27 42.68 30.02
N ASN A 724 -26.06 42.54 31.32
CA ASN A 724 -26.81 41.62 32.16
C ASN A 724 -27.94 42.37 32.88
N VAL A 725 -29.17 42.13 32.44
CA VAL A 725 -30.36 42.74 33.03
C VAL A 725 -30.93 41.81 34.11
N TRP A 726 -31.13 42.32 35.31
CA TRP A 726 -31.83 41.61 36.39
C TRP A 726 -33.07 42.39 36.83
N VAL A 727 -34.24 41.84 36.54
CA VAL A 727 -35.52 42.43 36.94
C VAL A 727 -35.93 41.84 38.27
N ILE A 728 -35.97 42.68 39.29
CA ILE A 728 -36.31 42.30 40.66
C ILE A 728 -37.52 43.08 41.19
N ASN A 729 -38.24 42.48 42.13
CA ASN A 729 -39.26 43.16 42.92
C ASN A 729 -38.66 43.83 44.17
N ASN A 730 -39.50 44.52 44.95
CA ASN A 730 -39.07 45.20 46.18
C ASN A 730 -38.49 44.27 47.27
N ASN A 731 -38.67 42.96 47.14
CA ASN A 731 -38.09 41.95 48.03
C ASN A 731 -36.79 41.35 47.48
N SER A 732 -36.22 41.92 46.40
CA SER A 732 -35.04 41.42 45.69
C SER A 732 -35.22 40.02 45.06
N ASN A 733 -36.46 39.60 44.84
CA ASN A 733 -36.74 38.37 44.10
C ASN A 733 -36.83 38.70 42.61
N GLY A 734 -36.21 37.85 41.77
CA GLY A 734 -36.35 37.92 40.32
C GLY A 734 -37.80 37.82 39.87
N ILE A 735 -38.16 38.58 38.84
CA ILE A 735 -39.49 38.57 38.23
C ILE A 735 -39.43 37.78 36.92
N PRO A 736 -40.05 36.59 36.86
CA PRO A 736 -40.13 35.81 35.62
C PRO A 736 -40.94 36.48 34.53
N SER A 737 -40.52 36.30 33.27
CA SER A 737 -41.25 36.78 32.09
C SER A 737 -41.59 38.28 32.11
N ALA A 738 -40.80 39.09 32.82
CA ALA A 738 -40.90 40.54 32.73
C ALA A 738 -40.44 40.97 31.34
N ASN A 739 -41.21 41.84 30.68
CA ASN A 739 -40.76 42.45 29.43
C ASN A 739 -39.56 43.35 29.74
N VAL A 740 -38.50 43.23 28.95
CA VAL A 740 -37.27 44.01 29.03
C VAL A 740 -37.07 44.70 27.69
N GLY A 741 -36.80 46.00 27.71
CA GLY A 741 -36.47 46.79 26.54
C GLY A 741 -35.14 47.50 26.72
N ALA A 742 -34.20 47.35 25.79
CA ALA A 742 -32.97 48.13 25.76
C ALA A 742 -33.00 49.11 24.59
N SER A 743 -32.70 50.38 24.87
CA SER A 743 -32.54 51.43 23.86
C SER A 743 -31.18 52.10 24.01
N PHE A 744 -30.54 52.39 22.88
CA PHE A 744 -29.14 52.83 22.84
C PHE A 744 -29.04 54.23 22.27
N SER A 745 -28.11 55.03 22.80
CA SER A 745 -27.90 56.40 22.34
C SER A 745 -27.27 56.49 20.95
N GLN A 746 -26.60 55.42 20.49
CA GLN A 746 -25.85 55.35 19.24
C GLN A 746 -25.56 53.89 18.85
N PHE A 747 -25.18 53.68 17.58
CA PHE A 747 -24.78 52.43 16.92
C PHE A 747 -25.84 51.32 16.85
N GLU A 748 -26.41 50.96 18.00
CA GLU A 748 -27.27 49.81 18.18
C GLU A 748 -28.75 50.12 17.97
N SER A 749 -29.50 49.10 17.55
CA SER A 749 -30.96 49.17 17.44
C SER A 749 -31.65 48.80 18.77
N ASN A 750 -32.88 49.26 18.99
CA ASN A 750 -33.62 48.92 20.20
C ASN A 750 -33.94 47.41 20.23
N VAL A 751 -33.70 46.77 21.37
CA VAL A 751 -33.98 45.35 21.60
C VAL A 751 -35.11 45.19 22.61
N GLN A 752 -35.96 44.19 22.43
CA GLN A 752 -37.07 43.86 23.31
C GLN A 752 -37.10 42.35 23.54
N ASP A 753 -37.17 41.94 24.80
CA ASP A 753 -37.20 40.53 25.19
C ASP A 753 -37.93 40.31 26.52
N SER A 754 -37.82 39.12 27.10
CA SER A 754 -38.37 38.76 28.40
C SER A 754 -37.36 38.04 29.29
N THR A 755 -37.48 38.24 30.61
CA THR A 755 -36.62 37.56 31.59
C THR A 755 -36.95 36.07 31.75
N ASP A 756 -35.94 35.30 32.16
CA ASP A 756 -36.07 33.89 32.57
C ASP A 756 -36.78 33.73 33.93
N ASP A 757 -36.90 32.49 34.41
CA ASP A 757 -37.56 32.14 35.69
C ASP A 757 -36.87 32.73 36.94
N LEU A 758 -35.65 33.26 36.80
CA LEU A 758 -34.89 33.91 37.87
C LEU A 758 -34.86 35.45 37.72
N GLY A 759 -35.56 35.99 36.72
CA GLY A 759 -35.61 37.42 36.44
C GLY A 759 -34.41 37.96 35.67
N TYR A 760 -33.56 37.10 35.09
CA TYR A 760 -32.39 37.51 34.33
C TYR A 760 -32.67 37.59 32.83
N ARG A 761 -31.97 38.52 32.16
CA ARG A 761 -31.85 38.56 30.70
C ARG A 761 -30.44 38.99 30.31
N PRO A 762 -29.61 38.08 29.77
CA PRO A 762 -28.36 38.46 29.13
C PRO A 762 -28.64 39.05 27.74
N LEU A 763 -27.98 40.16 27.44
CA LEU A 763 -28.01 40.84 26.15
C LEU A 763 -26.55 41.01 25.71
N PRO A 764 -26.01 40.07 24.91
CA PRO A 764 -24.58 40.06 24.63
C PRO A 764 -24.17 40.98 23.49
N ASP A 765 -22.90 41.38 23.50
CA ASP A 765 -22.18 41.96 22.35
C ASP A 765 -22.75 43.28 21.76
N PHE A 766 -22.98 44.28 22.62
CA PHE A 766 -23.42 45.62 22.18
C PHE A 766 -22.26 46.63 22.18
N ILE A 767 -22.15 47.45 21.12
CA ILE A 767 -21.09 48.43 20.96
C ILE A 767 -21.16 49.52 22.05
N GLY A 768 -20.20 49.50 22.96
CA GLY A 768 -20.02 50.49 24.01
C GLY A 768 -19.26 51.74 23.53
N GLN A 769 -18.35 51.59 22.57
CA GLN A 769 -17.58 52.70 22.00
C GLN A 769 -17.04 52.35 20.61
N ARG A 770 -17.02 53.31 19.68
CA ARG A 770 -16.39 53.18 18.35
C ARG A 770 -15.18 54.09 18.24
N TRP A 771 -14.07 53.57 17.71
CA TRP A 771 -12.84 54.31 17.45
C TRP A 771 -12.60 54.48 15.95
N THR A 772 -12.14 55.68 15.57
CA THR A 772 -11.79 56.02 14.18
C THR A 772 -10.45 56.78 14.12
N ASN A 773 -10.11 57.27 12.94
CA ASN A 773 -8.94 58.12 12.70
C ASN A 773 -8.95 59.47 13.45
N THR A 774 -10.04 59.82 14.14
CA THR A 774 -10.16 61.04 14.96
C THR A 774 -10.26 60.78 16.46
N GLY A 775 -10.24 59.51 16.89
CA GLY A 775 -10.30 59.08 18.29
C GLY A 775 -11.56 58.27 18.61
N GLY A 776 -11.77 57.99 19.89
CA GLY A 776 -12.97 57.30 20.38
C GLY A 776 -14.21 58.21 20.41
N SER A 777 -15.37 57.64 20.06
CA SER A 777 -16.66 58.28 20.27
C SER A 777 -16.97 58.51 21.75
N SER A 778 -18.04 59.24 22.07
CA SER A 778 -18.66 59.12 23.39
C SER A 778 -19.03 57.67 23.68
N PHE A 779 -19.08 57.30 24.96
CA PHE A 779 -19.61 55.98 25.36
C PHE A 779 -21.10 55.89 25.03
N THR A 780 -21.54 54.72 24.60
CA THR A 780 -22.95 54.40 24.37
C THR A 780 -23.68 54.35 25.71
N THR A 781 -24.73 55.13 25.85
CA THR A 781 -25.64 55.07 27.00
C THR A 781 -26.79 54.13 26.68
N VAL A 782 -27.06 53.16 27.56
CA VAL A 782 -28.18 52.23 27.42
C VAL A 782 -29.28 52.58 28.41
N THR A 783 -30.50 52.71 27.92
CA THR A 783 -31.70 52.81 28.77
C THR A 783 -32.47 51.50 28.69
N VAL A 784 -32.43 50.75 29.80
CA VAL A 784 -33.14 49.48 29.98
C VAL A 784 -34.45 49.74 30.70
N SER A 785 -35.57 49.52 30.01
CA SER A 785 -36.90 49.47 30.62
C SER A 785 -37.28 48.04 30.98
N CYS A 786 -38.08 47.86 32.03
CA CYS A 786 -38.74 46.61 32.32
C CYS A 786 -40.23 46.83 32.64
N GLY A 787 -41.05 45.81 32.39
CA GLY A 787 -42.50 45.85 32.60
C GLY A 787 -43.06 44.50 33.06
N TYR A 788 -43.82 44.50 34.14
CA TYR A 788 -44.54 43.32 34.64
C TYR A 788 -45.84 43.73 35.35
N ASP A 789 -46.95 43.05 35.04
CA ASP A 789 -48.28 43.30 35.62
C ASP A 789 -48.68 44.79 35.67
N SER A 790 -48.54 45.47 34.52
CA SER A 790 -48.83 46.91 34.36
C SER A 790 -47.98 47.88 35.19
N VAL A 791 -46.90 47.40 35.82
CA VAL A 791 -45.86 48.21 36.47
C VAL A 791 -44.63 48.24 35.57
N SER A 792 -44.08 49.43 35.32
CA SER A 792 -42.83 49.60 34.57
C SER A 792 -41.79 50.36 35.37
N ASN A 793 -40.52 50.07 35.06
CA ASN A 793 -39.38 50.81 35.58
C ASN A 793 -38.34 50.96 34.47
N SER A 794 -37.39 51.89 34.61
CA SER A 794 -36.29 52.06 33.67
C SER A 794 -35.02 52.48 34.39
N THR A 795 -33.90 51.92 33.96
CA THR A 795 -32.55 52.26 34.43
C THR A 795 -31.70 52.66 33.24
N THR A 796 -30.91 53.73 33.39
CA THR A 796 -29.95 54.18 32.38
C THR A 796 -28.54 53.98 32.91
N VAL A 797 -27.67 53.34 32.12
CA VAL A 797 -26.26 53.05 32.44
C VAL A 797 -25.36 53.60 31.35
#